data_AF-A0A956G789-F1
#
_entry.id   AF-A0A956G789-F1
#
_cell.length_a   1.000
_cell.length_b   1.000
_cell.length_c   1.000
_cell.angle_alpha   90.00
_cell.angle_beta   90.00
_cell.angle_gamma   90.00
#
_symmetry.space_group_name_H-M   'P 1'
#
loop_
_entity.id
_entity.type
_entity.pdbx_description
1 polymer ?
#
loop_
_entity_poly.entity_id
_entity_poly.type
_entity_poly.pdbx_seq_one_letter_code
_entity_poly.pdbx_strand_id
1 'polypeptide(L)'
;MSRRTLASVALLFLSIASAAAEAKKPAASRPAAAASQREAIRASAIAPALQRLAHPRVADAARAKIVAALGATRARLVLGVLRRIAREDRARSVRLAAIDALAKLGGSAAAKTLGQLARSALYPSSADRAVIRLRTIHAPAAARELGALARLSWLPPSRRKLALQSLTALTMTALRGARTAARGPRPCSDCGKGSWVVVLSELLGGSAPQRTAAVETLRRVYSKRALEPLRYAASDPAAPVRAAAMSALGKRRSSQPTSQPAVVVASQPTSQRAALVASQPTSQRAAIVESQPTSQPAAVVESKPTSQPAVVVESKPAPPTPKTPASQPALAARVPALPETPTTRSPALSDTAPPVDDTPTPAGPDRRGYVPLMLGAAASGSLALYAITAGAGGDNAWTSALAGAALGGGTPALILWSNKKRITLGGAAAFATLTGWSTLGGLQAGLSAKLDRALAWPVVGGDVLGALAGALALRGVLWSRRDLGFINLSAAQGALAGLGLSALVHGAIDIDTTSERLGVALGAGLPALLSLGAASVGARRVKISARDVGLTAYSTLTGGAVGALLVPAGAANAKPDLLRIAGGVALGQSLGYGLGIAAAQGSELSADRQGVLWLDSATLGVAGAGLGLLVRGAGPRVPFALSSAGVALGAGAGALLSRPLSLRARDLGGSLFGSGYGAWLGAWLPAMIYSAPAASQRGGGAMLGTGLGLLAGNVTSRLVDASPRGLGYAGFGAAAGAAAGAGVGMLVPAVTSRGEVSLMNGASLAAMLTGGILAHRLRLSPADIGLAQVGALYGAATLGLLPRARQSGDASAREQLGGVLAGAGLGALVTAGVAQAVELAGMDVLELSVFTASGFGFGGGLALLARAGTQHSALLLQGVGSTGLALGALLAPRLRYSERDALLVATLSAGAAFNGALLADTWRSADVRASERAGGALAGATLGLLAGALISQPSEMPYGDSGEMALSLVAGDMLGAGIGLLANTSRPNTLRLMQGVGLATWIGGGLRAPHTRYSARDVLLTAQLVAGGAANGALLADTWLADRTPSGSERGGGAMLGAALGLVAGSFVSQHSEMHYADSGEMALSLVA
;
A
#
# COMPACT_ATOMS: atom_id res chain seq x y z
N MET A 1 50.59 28.93 5.65
CA MET A 1 50.43 27.50 6.03
C MET A 1 51.61 27.09 6.89
N SER A 2 51.41 26.53 8.09
CA SER A 2 52.54 26.14 8.95
C SER A 2 53.19 24.84 8.44
N ARG A 3 54.51 24.70 8.65
CA ARG A 3 55.28 23.51 8.26
C ARG A 3 54.66 22.19 8.77
N ARG A 4 53.97 22.22 9.92
CA ARG A 4 53.25 21.07 10.50
C ARG A 4 52.02 20.64 9.67
N THR A 5 51.29 21.58 9.07
CA THR A 5 50.13 21.26 8.22
C THR A 5 50.57 20.65 6.89
N LEU A 6 51.71 21.09 6.34
CA LEU A 6 52.30 20.55 5.12
C LEU A 6 52.85 19.12 5.34
N ALA A 7 53.55 18.88 6.45
CA ALA A 7 54.04 17.55 6.84
C ALA A 7 52.89 16.54 7.05
N SER A 8 51.81 16.96 7.70
CA SER A 8 50.64 16.11 7.95
C SER A 8 49.84 15.75 6.68
N VAL A 9 49.88 16.62 5.67
CA VAL A 9 49.30 16.35 4.34
C VAL A 9 50.22 15.44 3.53
N ALA A 10 51.54 15.67 3.57
CA ALA A 10 52.52 14.82 2.91
C ALA A 10 52.50 13.37 3.44
N LEU A 11 52.42 13.18 4.77
CA LEU A 11 52.32 11.85 5.40
C LEU A 11 51.02 11.12 5.04
N LEU A 12 49.91 11.84 4.89
CA LEU A 12 48.65 11.26 4.43
C LEU A 12 48.75 10.82 2.95
N PHE A 13 49.38 11.63 2.10
CA PHE A 13 49.64 11.26 0.70
C PHE A 13 50.60 10.07 0.59
N LEU A 14 51.63 10.00 1.43
CA LEU A 14 52.56 8.88 1.47
C LEU A 14 51.87 7.58 1.92
N SER A 15 50.99 7.66 2.93
CA SER A 15 50.21 6.52 3.43
C SER A 15 49.22 6.00 2.38
N ILE A 16 48.54 6.90 1.66
CA ILE A 16 47.62 6.53 0.57
C ILE A 16 48.38 5.96 -0.64
N ALA A 17 49.55 6.51 -0.98
CA ALA A 17 50.39 6.02 -2.07
C ALA A 17 51.02 4.65 -1.76
N SER A 18 51.47 4.44 -0.52
CA SER A 18 51.97 3.15 -0.02
C SER A 18 50.91 2.05 -0.12
N ALA A 19 49.70 2.31 0.39
CA ALA A 19 48.58 1.37 0.30
C ALA A 19 48.17 1.05 -1.16
N ALA A 20 48.37 1.99 -2.09
CA ALA A 20 48.12 1.78 -3.52
C ALA A 20 49.23 0.97 -4.22
N ALA A 21 50.49 1.09 -3.78
CA ALA A 21 51.63 0.34 -4.29
C ALA A 21 51.58 -1.14 -3.85
N GLU A 22 51.16 -1.40 -2.61
CA GLU A 22 51.06 -2.74 -2.04
C GLU A 22 49.95 -3.58 -2.69
N ALA A 23 48.92 -2.93 -3.23
CA ALA A 23 47.83 -3.57 -3.97
C ALA A 23 48.23 -4.14 -5.36
N LYS A 24 49.44 -3.85 -5.86
CA LYS A 24 49.93 -4.30 -7.18
C LYS A 24 50.67 -5.64 -7.19
N LYS A 25 51.01 -6.22 -6.03
CA LYS A 25 51.66 -7.55 -5.98
C LYS A 25 50.65 -8.68 -6.30
N PRO A 26 50.97 -9.61 -7.22
CA PRO A 26 50.09 -10.73 -7.55
C PRO A 26 50.18 -11.81 -6.45
N ALA A 27 49.11 -11.99 -5.68
CA ALA A 27 48.96 -13.11 -4.77
C ALA A 27 48.22 -14.24 -5.50
N ALA A 28 48.94 -15.36 -5.72
CA ALA A 28 48.36 -16.59 -6.21
C ALA A 28 47.64 -17.32 -5.06
N SER A 29 46.43 -17.81 -5.35
CA SER A 29 45.50 -18.59 -4.50
C SER A 29 44.50 -17.80 -3.61
N ARG A 30 43.20 -18.05 -3.89
CA ARG A 30 41.95 -17.55 -3.25
C ARG A 30 41.51 -16.09 -3.55
N PRO A 31 40.83 -15.85 -4.69
CA PRO A 31 40.40 -14.51 -5.12
C PRO A 31 39.34 -13.84 -4.21
N ALA A 32 38.53 -14.59 -3.47
CA ALA A 32 37.45 -14.02 -2.64
C ALA A 32 37.96 -13.44 -1.30
N ALA A 33 38.91 -14.11 -0.64
CA ALA A 33 39.51 -13.63 0.61
C ALA A 33 40.38 -12.39 0.38
N ALA A 34 41.14 -12.38 -0.72
CA ALA A 34 41.94 -11.22 -1.13
C ALA A 34 41.07 -10.00 -1.48
N ALA A 35 39.87 -10.19 -2.02
CA ALA A 35 38.93 -9.09 -2.29
C ALA A 35 38.37 -8.48 -1.00
N SER A 36 37.98 -9.31 -0.03
CA SER A 36 37.50 -8.87 1.28
C SER A 36 38.57 -8.12 2.07
N GLN A 37 39.81 -8.63 2.11
CA GLN A 37 40.92 -7.99 2.79
C GLN A 37 41.31 -6.64 2.15
N ARG A 38 41.27 -6.54 0.81
CA ARG A 38 41.46 -5.27 0.09
C ARG A 38 40.37 -4.24 0.39
N GLU A 39 39.14 -4.68 0.65
CA GLU A 39 38.04 -3.79 1.01
C GLU A 39 38.18 -3.31 2.47
N ALA A 40 38.63 -4.16 3.39
CA ALA A 40 38.93 -3.80 4.78
C ALA A 40 40.07 -2.78 4.90
N ILE A 41 41.17 -2.96 4.16
CA ILE A 41 42.30 -2.02 4.13
C ILE A 41 41.88 -0.66 3.53
N ARG A 42 40.98 -0.66 2.53
CA ARG A 42 40.43 0.60 2.00
C ARG A 42 39.50 1.28 3.00
N ALA A 43 38.71 0.52 3.76
CA ALA A 43 37.80 1.06 4.76
C ALA A 43 38.55 1.76 5.91
N SER A 44 39.67 1.21 6.38
CA SER A 44 40.48 1.81 7.45
C SER A 44 41.12 3.14 7.04
N ALA A 45 41.47 3.32 5.76
CA ALA A 45 41.98 4.59 5.23
C ALA A 45 40.91 5.67 5.02
N ILE A 46 39.63 5.30 4.89
CA ILE A 46 38.52 6.22 4.60
C ILE A 46 38.05 6.94 5.88
N ALA A 47 38.02 6.27 7.03
CA ALA A 47 37.50 6.85 8.27
C ALA A 47 38.25 8.13 8.73
N PRO A 48 39.60 8.19 8.74
CA PRO A 48 40.32 9.40 9.13
C PRO A 48 40.10 10.57 8.15
N ALA A 49 39.95 10.26 6.85
CA ALA A 49 39.67 11.26 5.82
C ALA A 49 38.26 11.86 6.01
N LEU A 50 37.26 11.05 6.36
CA LEU A 50 35.91 11.52 6.68
C LEU A 50 35.88 12.38 7.95
N GLN A 51 36.63 11.99 8.99
CA GLN A 51 36.72 12.74 10.24
C GLN A 51 37.36 14.12 10.03
N ARG A 52 38.45 14.21 9.25
CA ARG A 52 39.07 15.49 8.88
C ARG A 52 38.14 16.35 8.02
N LEU A 53 37.34 15.74 7.14
CA LEU A 53 36.41 16.47 6.28
C LEU A 53 35.25 17.13 7.05
N ALA A 54 34.85 16.53 8.18
CA ALA A 54 33.81 17.04 9.06
C ALA A 54 34.28 18.16 10.01
N HIS A 55 35.60 18.36 10.15
CA HIS A 55 36.14 19.32 11.09
C HIS A 55 36.00 20.78 10.57
N PRO A 56 35.34 21.69 11.32
CA PRO A 56 34.96 23.02 10.83
C PRO A 56 36.15 23.94 10.53
N ARG A 57 37.32 23.69 11.15
CA ARG A 57 38.54 24.50 10.94
C ARG A 57 39.36 24.13 9.69
N VAL A 58 38.95 23.12 8.92
CA VAL A 58 39.72 22.71 7.73
C VAL A 58 39.38 23.63 6.57
N ALA A 59 40.37 24.36 6.06
CA ALA A 59 40.19 25.26 4.92
C ALA A 59 39.59 24.54 3.71
N ASP A 60 38.73 25.22 2.95
CA ASP A 60 38.01 24.63 1.80
C ASP A 60 38.93 24.00 0.74
N ALA A 61 40.12 24.58 0.54
CA ALA A 61 41.14 24.00 -0.34
C ALA A 61 41.63 22.63 0.15
N ALA A 62 41.79 22.44 1.46
CA ALA A 62 42.17 21.17 2.05
C ALA A 62 40.99 20.18 2.01
N ARG A 63 39.76 20.64 2.27
CA ARG A 63 38.53 19.82 2.15
C ARG A 63 38.36 19.31 0.71
N ALA A 64 38.55 20.17 -0.29
CA ALA A 64 38.49 19.78 -1.70
C ALA A 64 39.55 18.72 -2.07
N LYS A 65 40.78 18.83 -1.55
CA LYS A 65 41.83 17.81 -1.74
C LYS A 65 41.47 16.48 -1.10
N ILE A 66 40.90 16.49 0.11
CA ILE A 66 40.43 15.28 0.80
C ILE A 66 39.31 14.60 -0.01
N VAL A 67 38.34 15.37 -0.49
CA VAL A 67 37.24 14.87 -1.35
C VAL A 67 37.78 14.26 -2.65
N ALA A 68 38.76 14.90 -3.28
CA ALA A 68 39.42 14.36 -4.47
C ALA A 68 40.17 13.05 -4.20
N ALA A 69 40.83 12.93 -3.04
CA ALA A 69 41.51 11.71 -2.61
C ALA A 69 40.50 10.57 -2.34
N LEU A 70 39.37 10.87 -1.70
CA LEU A 70 38.27 9.90 -1.50
C LEU A 70 37.76 9.34 -2.83
N GLY A 71 37.62 10.17 -3.86
CA GLY A 71 37.25 9.71 -5.21
C GLY A 71 38.26 8.77 -5.86
N ALA A 72 39.55 8.89 -5.52
CA ALA A 72 40.60 8.01 -6.05
C ALA A 72 40.55 6.60 -5.46
N THR A 73 39.98 6.42 -4.26
CA THR A 73 39.87 5.11 -3.60
C THR A 73 38.93 4.14 -4.31
N ARG A 74 38.00 4.65 -5.13
CA ARG A 74 36.92 3.90 -5.80
C ARG A 74 36.07 3.02 -4.85
N ALA A 75 36.06 3.33 -3.55
CA ALA A 75 35.27 2.57 -2.58
C ALA A 75 33.79 2.99 -2.62
N ARG A 76 32.89 2.02 -2.82
CA ARG A 76 31.43 2.27 -2.93
C ARG A 76 30.84 2.92 -1.68
N LEU A 77 31.44 2.66 -0.51
CA LEU A 77 31.04 3.23 0.78
C LEU A 77 31.07 4.76 0.81
N VAL A 78 31.92 5.40 -0.02
CA VAL A 78 32.05 6.87 -0.07
C VAL A 78 30.96 7.53 -0.92
N LEU A 79 30.18 6.76 -1.71
CA LEU A 79 29.18 7.30 -2.63
C LEU A 79 28.13 8.17 -1.91
N GLY A 80 27.66 7.74 -0.75
CA GLY A 80 26.67 8.48 0.03
C GLY A 80 27.20 9.82 0.53
N VAL A 81 28.46 9.84 1.00
CA VAL A 81 29.13 11.05 1.49
C VAL A 81 29.38 12.03 0.34
N LEU A 82 29.94 11.57 -0.77
CA LEU A 82 30.19 12.43 -1.93
C LEU A 82 28.91 12.99 -2.53
N ARG A 83 27.80 12.22 -2.52
CA ARG A 83 26.48 12.70 -2.92
C ARG A 83 25.98 13.82 -2.04
N ARG A 84 26.15 13.71 -0.71
CA ARG A 84 25.76 14.76 0.24
C ARG A 84 26.59 16.03 0.01
N ILE A 85 27.91 15.90 -0.06
CA ILE A 85 28.83 17.03 -0.28
C ILE A 85 28.55 17.73 -1.61
N ALA A 86 28.33 16.98 -2.69
CA ALA A 86 28.04 17.57 -3.99
C ALA A 86 26.75 18.41 -4.02
N ARG A 87 25.78 18.12 -3.11
CA ARG A 87 24.51 18.84 -3.00
C ARG A 87 24.55 20.00 -2.00
N GLU A 88 25.12 19.75 -0.84
CA GLU A 88 24.86 20.56 0.37
C GLU A 88 26.08 21.37 0.81
N ASP A 89 27.28 21.09 0.29
CA ASP A 89 28.47 21.81 0.74
C ASP A 89 28.43 23.28 0.33
N ARG A 90 28.74 24.20 1.24
CA ARG A 90 28.71 25.65 0.98
C ARG A 90 29.83 26.07 0.02
N ALA A 91 30.98 25.41 0.05
CA ALA A 91 32.14 25.79 -0.74
C ALA A 91 32.07 25.23 -2.17
N ARG A 92 32.10 26.12 -3.17
CA ARG A 92 32.05 25.76 -4.60
C ARG A 92 33.16 24.78 -4.98
N SER A 93 34.39 25.00 -4.51
CA SER A 93 35.55 24.14 -4.78
C SER A 93 35.34 22.71 -4.26
N VAL A 94 34.72 22.55 -3.09
CA VAL A 94 34.45 21.25 -2.47
C VAL A 94 33.32 20.51 -3.20
N ARG A 95 32.25 21.22 -3.62
CA ARG A 95 31.19 20.64 -4.47
C ARG A 95 31.73 20.12 -5.80
N LEU A 96 32.56 20.92 -6.49
CA LEU A 96 33.16 20.53 -7.77
C LEU A 96 34.13 19.35 -7.61
N ALA A 97 34.90 19.30 -6.52
CA ALA A 97 35.74 18.15 -6.20
C ALA A 97 34.90 16.88 -5.95
N ALA A 98 33.74 16.99 -5.31
CA ALA A 98 32.84 15.85 -5.07
C ALA A 98 32.22 15.32 -6.36
N ILE A 99 31.85 16.21 -7.29
CA ILE A 99 31.36 15.84 -8.63
C ILE A 99 32.44 15.09 -9.42
N ASP A 100 33.68 15.59 -9.39
CA ASP A 100 34.82 14.94 -10.04
C ASP A 100 35.14 13.58 -9.39
N ALA A 101 35.01 13.47 -8.07
CA ALA A 101 35.19 12.22 -7.32
C ALA A 101 34.10 11.18 -7.65
N LEU A 102 32.83 11.59 -7.76
CA LEU A 102 31.72 10.74 -8.21
C LEU A 102 31.97 10.20 -9.63
N ALA A 103 32.51 11.04 -10.52
CA ALA A 103 32.88 10.63 -11.87
C ALA A 103 33.97 9.55 -11.89
N LYS A 104 35.00 9.71 -11.05
CA LYS A 104 36.11 8.74 -10.90
C LYS A 104 35.68 7.40 -10.29
N LEU A 105 34.68 7.43 -9.39
CA LEU A 105 34.06 6.22 -8.83
C LEU A 105 33.35 5.39 -9.91
N GLY A 106 32.67 6.05 -10.85
CA GLY A 106 31.96 5.42 -11.94
C GLY A 106 30.78 4.54 -11.48
N GLY A 107 30.25 3.73 -12.41
CA GLY A 107 29.10 2.86 -12.15
C GLY A 107 27.73 3.54 -12.24
N SER A 108 26.67 2.74 -12.17
CA SER A 108 25.29 3.19 -12.38
C SER A 108 24.78 4.15 -11.30
N ALA A 109 25.16 3.92 -10.04
CA ALA A 109 24.73 4.75 -8.92
C ALA A 109 25.38 6.15 -8.95
N ALA A 110 26.65 6.26 -9.35
CA ALA A 110 27.32 7.54 -9.56
C ALA A 110 26.72 8.30 -10.75
N ALA A 111 26.46 7.60 -11.87
CA ALA A 111 25.78 8.17 -13.03
C ALA A 111 24.40 8.74 -12.66
N LYS A 112 23.56 7.98 -11.96
CA LYS A 112 22.25 8.46 -11.47
C LYS A 112 22.37 9.68 -10.56
N THR A 113 23.38 9.69 -9.70
CA THR A 113 23.63 10.82 -8.79
C THR A 113 24.05 12.08 -9.56
N LEU A 114 24.95 11.96 -10.54
CA LEU A 114 25.35 13.07 -11.40
C LEU A 114 24.18 13.55 -12.28
N GLY A 115 23.32 12.65 -12.77
CA GLY A 115 22.10 13.00 -13.50
C GLY A 115 21.09 13.77 -12.65
N GLN A 116 20.98 13.45 -11.36
CA GLN A 116 20.19 14.24 -10.41
C GLN A 116 20.80 15.62 -10.13
N LEU A 117 22.13 15.70 -10.00
CA LEU A 117 22.84 16.98 -9.81
C LEU A 117 22.73 17.88 -11.04
N ALA A 118 22.82 17.32 -12.24
CA ALA A 118 22.66 18.04 -13.51
C ALA A 118 21.24 18.63 -13.71
N ARG A 119 20.22 17.99 -13.11
CA ARG A 119 18.83 18.49 -13.08
C ARG A 119 18.63 19.61 -12.06
N SER A 120 19.48 19.74 -11.04
CA SER A 120 19.28 20.77 -10.02
C SER A 120 19.54 22.18 -10.57
N ALA A 121 18.67 23.13 -10.22
CA ALA A 121 18.84 24.55 -10.55
C ALA A 121 19.70 25.30 -9.51
N LEU A 122 19.84 24.75 -8.30
CA LEU A 122 20.47 25.38 -7.13
C LEU A 122 21.90 25.90 -7.37
N TYR A 123 22.69 25.22 -8.22
CA TYR A 123 24.07 25.63 -8.51
C TYR A 123 24.41 25.38 -9.99
N PRO A 124 24.25 26.36 -10.90
CA PRO A 124 24.45 26.19 -12.33
C PRO A 124 25.82 25.60 -12.69
N SER A 125 26.90 26.09 -12.05
CA SER A 125 28.26 25.60 -12.30
C SER A 125 28.48 24.14 -11.86
N SER A 126 27.77 23.66 -10.83
CA SER A 126 27.81 22.26 -10.41
C SER A 126 27.03 21.37 -11.38
N ALA A 127 25.87 21.86 -11.85
CA ALA A 127 25.05 21.13 -12.81
C ALA A 127 25.78 20.92 -14.14
N ASP A 128 26.42 21.96 -14.67
CA ASP A 128 27.18 21.87 -15.94
C ASP A 128 28.41 20.97 -15.79
N ARG A 129 29.13 21.07 -14.66
CA ARG A 129 30.23 20.13 -14.32
C ARG A 129 29.74 18.69 -14.25
N ALA A 130 28.56 18.44 -13.67
CA ALA A 130 27.98 17.11 -13.58
C ALA A 130 27.63 16.52 -14.96
N VAL A 131 27.11 17.34 -15.89
CA VAL A 131 26.89 16.95 -17.29
C VAL A 131 28.20 16.59 -17.97
N ILE A 132 29.23 17.43 -17.83
CA ILE A 132 30.57 17.15 -18.39
C ILE A 132 31.16 15.87 -17.80
N ARG A 133 30.96 15.60 -16.52
CA ARG A 133 31.49 14.40 -15.85
C ARG A 133 30.72 13.13 -16.15
N LEU A 134 29.42 13.21 -16.43
CA LEU A 134 28.64 12.06 -16.93
C LEU A 134 29.29 11.44 -18.18
N ARG A 135 29.87 12.27 -19.07
CA ARG A 135 30.58 11.80 -20.27
C ARG A 135 31.81 10.94 -19.97
N THR A 136 32.38 11.06 -18.78
CA THR A 136 33.58 10.31 -18.36
C THR A 136 33.25 8.96 -17.71
N ILE A 137 31.98 8.73 -17.37
CA ILE A 137 31.53 7.43 -16.85
C ILE A 137 31.18 6.54 -18.03
N HIS A 138 32.03 5.56 -18.32
CA HIS A 138 31.80 4.54 -19.36
C HIS A 138 30.72 3.52 -18.93
N ALA A 139 29.48 3.96 -18.73
CA ALA A 139 28.36 3.10 -18.34
C ALA A 139 27.08 3.44 -19.13
N PRO A 140 26.25 2.45 -19.50
CA PRO A 140 24.94 2.68 -20.13
C PRO A 140 24.01 3.57 -19.30
N ALA A 141 24.18 3.56 -17.96
CA ALA A 141 23.46 4.45 -17.06
C ALA A 141 23.80 5.93 -17.30
N ALA A 142 25.04 6.27 -17.64
CA ALA A 142 25.42 7.66 -17.94
C ALA A 142 24.79 8.15 -19.25
N ALA A 143 24.74 7.27 -20.26
CA ALA A 143 24.05 7.57 -21.51
C ALA A 143 22.54 7.79 -21.32
N ARG A 144 21.88 6.97 -20.47
CA ARG A 144 20.47 7.17 -20.10
C ARG A 144 20.23 8.51 -19.41
N GLU A 145 21.05 8.87 -18.43
CA GLU A 145 20.89 10.14 -17.72
C GLU A 145 21.15 11.34 -18.66
N LEU A 146 22.14 11.28 -19.55
CA LEU A 146 22.38 12.30 -20.57
C LEU A 146 21.23 12.42 -21.58
N GLY A 147 20.65 11.29 -22.01
CA GLY A 147 19.48 11.26 -22.90
C GLY A 147 18.19 11.76 -22.22
N ALA A 148 18.04 11.53 -20.92
CA ALA A 148 16.95 12.11 -20.14
C ALA A 148 17.13 13.64 -20.01
N LEU A 149 18.35 14.11 -19.71
CA LEU A 149 18.65 15.55 -19.63
C LEU A 149 18.42 16.28 -20.96
N ALA A 150 18.77 15.68 -22.10
CA ALA A 150 18.56 16.28 -23.41
C ALA A 150 17.06 16.52 -23.74
N ARG A 151 16.15 15.71 -23.16
CA ARG A 151 14.70 15.74 -23.43
C ARG A 151 13.92 16.71 -22.52
N LEU A 152 14.50 17.17 -21.42
CA LEU A 152 13.78 18.04 -20.47
C LEU A 152 13.66 19.46 -21.03
N SER A 153 12.44 19.85 -21.40
CA SER A 153 12.12 21.15 -22.01
C SER A 153 12.29 22.36 -21.09
N TRP A 154 12.39 22.15 -19.78
CA TRP A 154 12.62 23.20 -18.78
C TRP A 154 14.10 23.47 -18.48
N LEU A 155 15.04 22.63 -18.97
CA LEU A 155 16.47 22.88 -18.78
C LEU A 155 16.95 24.04 -19.66
N PRO A 156 17.90 24.88 -19.21
CA PRO A 156 18.48 25.94 -20.04
C PRO A 156 19.01 25.38 -21.38
N PRO A 157 18.82 26.09 -22.52
CA PRO A 157 19.26 25.63 -23.83
C PRO A 157 20.75 25.27 -23.90
N SER A 158 21.59 26.03 -23.18
CA SER A 158 23.03 25.75 -23.04
C SER A 158 23.32 24.39 -22.41
N ARG A 159 22.56 23.99 -21.38
CA ARG A 159 22.73 22.71 -20.70
C ARG A 159 22.17 21.54 -21.51
N ARG A 160 21.07 21.73 -22.23
CA ARG A 160 20.56 20.76 -23.21
C ARG A 160 21.59 20.51 -24.31
N LYS A 161 22.18 21.58 -24.87
CA LYS A 161 23.27 21.49 -25.87
C LYS A 161 24.49 20.75 -25.30
N LEU A 162 24.89 21.04 -24.06
CA LEU A 162 26.00 20.39 -23.37
C LEU A 162 25.75 18.89 -23.10
N ALA A 163 24.52 18.53 -22.71
CA ALA A 163 24.11 17.14 -22.50
C ALA A 163 24.14 16.35 -23.81
N LEU A 164 23.68 16.97 -24.89
CA LEU A 164 23.75 16.41 -26.24
C LEU A 164 25.18 16.22 -26.73
N GLN A 165 26.04 17.24 -26.61
CA GLN A 165 27.45 17.13 -26.95
C GLN A 165 28.15 16.03 -26.14
N SER A 166 27.82 15.92 -24.84
CA SER A 166 28.38 14.90 -23.95
C SER A 166 27.91 13.49 -24.32
N LEU A 167 26.65 13.33 -24.72
CA LEU A 167 26.09 12.07 -25.20
C LEU A 167 26.72 11.63 -26.52
N THR A 168 26.90 12.56 -27.45
CA THR A 168 27.60 12.32 -28.73
C THR A 168 29.06 11.92 -28.49
N ALA A 169 29.76 12.60 -27.58
CA ALA A 169 31.14 12.24 -27.24
C ALA A 169 31.22 10.85 -26.59
N LEU A 170 30.29 10.52 -25.69
CA LEU A 170 30.23 9.22 -25.01
C LEU A 170 29.98 8.08 -26.01
N THR A 171 29.03 8.27 -26.93
CA THR A 171 28.73 7.30 -28.00
C THR A 171 29.90 7.12 -28.96
N MET A 172 30.57 8.20 -29.37
CA MET A 172 31.78 8.11 -30.21
C MET A 172 32.95 7.41 -29.50
N THR A 173 33.10 7.61 -28.20
CA THR A 173 34.13 6.91 -27.41
C THR A 173 33.82 5.42 -27.28
N ALA A 174 32.55 5.07 -27.03
CA ALA A 174 32.08 3.69 -27.04
C ALA A 174 32.29 3.02 -28.41
N LEU A 175 32.06 3.75 -29.50
CA LEU A 175 32.31 3.27 -30.87
C LEU A 175 33.79 3.02 -31.18
N ARG A 176 34.71 3.87 -30.69
CA ARG A 176 36.16 3.64 -30.83
C ARG A 176 36.62 2.41 -30.02
N GLY A 177 36.06 2.22 -28.82
CA GLY A 177 36.27 1.01 -28.02
C GLY A 177 35.78 -0.26 -28.72
N ALA A 178 34.62 -0.21 -29.36
CA ALA A 178 34.09 -1.34 -30.13
C ALA A 178 34.96 -1.68 -31.35
N ARG A 179 35.51 -0.68 -32.06
CA ARG A 179 36.43 -0.90 -33.21
C ARG A 179 37.76 -1.53 -32.81
N THR A 180 38.32 -1.12 -31.67
CA THR A 180 39.58 -1.69 -31.15
C THR A 180 39.38 -3.11 -30.63
N ALA A 181 38.23 -3.38 -29.99
CA ALA A 181 37.85 -4.73 -29.55
C ALA A 181 37.58 -5.70 -30.71
N ALA A 182 37.11 -5.22 -31.86
CA ALA A 182 36.86 -6.04 -33.05
C ALA A 182 38.14 -6.49 -33.79
N ARG A 183 39.31 -5.94 -33.46
CA ARG A 183 40.62 -6.31 -34.05
C ARG A 183 41.52 -7.10 -33.09
N GLY A 184 41.11 -7.34 -31.85
CA GLY A 184 41.87 -8.11 -30.86
C GLY A 184 41.21 -9.47 -30.56
N PRO A 185 41.98 -10.51 -30.17
CA PRO A 185 41.48 -11.88 -29.96
C PRO A 185 40.60 -12.08 -28.70
N ARG A 186 40.13 -11.00 -28.06
CA ARG A 186 39.18 -11.09 -26.94
C ARG A 186 38.06 -10.07 -27.11
N PRO A 187 36.84 -10.49 -27.48
CA PRO A 187 35.71 -9.58 -27.61
C PRO A 187 35.34 -8.99 -26.25
N CYS A 188 35.07 -7.68 -26.21
CA CYS A 188 34.65 -6.98 -25.00
C CYS A 188 33.26 -7.49 -24.56
N SER A 189 33.22 -8.33 -23.51
CA SER A 189 32.02 -9.04 -23.03
C SER A 189 30.86 -8.14 -22.57
N ASP A 190 31.11 -6.84 -22.39
CA ASP A 190 30.10 -5.86 -21.96
C ASP A 190 29.59 -4.94 -23.09
N CYS A 191 30.27 -4.86 -24.23
CA CYS A 191 29.84 -3.99 -25.34
C CYS A 191 28.66 -4.57 -26.14
N GLY A 192 28.46 -5.90 -26.12
CA GLY A 192 27.39 -6.59 -26.85
C GLY A 192 26.10 -6.85 -26.04
N LYS A 193 26.06 -6.47 -24.75
CA LYS A 193 24.88 -6.67 -23.91
C LYS A 193 23.77 -5.70 -24.32
N GLY A 194 22.54 -6.18 -24.45
CA GLY A 194 21.37 -5.46 -24.99
C GLY A 194 20.98 -4.13 -24.31
N SER A 195 21.73 -3.68 -23.30
CA SER A 195 21.52 -2.40 -22.62
C SER A 195 21.80 -1.19 -23.53
N TRP A 196 22.79 -1.25 -24.42
CA TRP A 196 23.04 -0.15 -25.38
C TRP A 196 21.97 -0.07 -26.47
N VAL A 197 21.35 -1.19 -26.84
CA VAL A 197 20.26 -1.21 -27.81
C VAL A 197 19.05 -0.46 -27.28
N VAL A 198 18.71 -0.63 -26.00
CA VAL A 198 17.62 0.12 -25.34
C VAL A 198 17.91 1.63 -25.30
N VAL A 199 19.15 2.01 -25.00
CA VAL A 199 19.54 3.43 -24.98
C VAL A 199 19.50 4.04 -26.38
N LEU A 200 19.98 3.30 -27.38
CA LEU A 200 19.98 3.77 -28.76
C LEU A 200 18.58 3.79 -29.38
N SER A 201 17.68 2.88 -28.99
CA SER A 201 16.27 2.92 -29.41
C SER A 201 15.54 4.10 -28.80
N GLU A 202 15.85 4.49 -27.55
CA GLU A 202 15.30 5.72 -26.98
C GLU A 202 15.78 7.00 -27.70
N LEU A 203 16.98 6.98 -28.28
CA LEU A 203 17.51 8.10 -29.06
C LEU A 203 16.91 8.21 -30.47
N LEU A 204 16.17 7.19 -30.93
CA LEU A 204 15.35 7.28 -32.13
C LEU A 204 14.13 8.20 -31.95
N GLY A 205 13.83 8.66 -30.74
CA GLY A 205 12.86 9.74 -30.52
C GLY A 205 13.43 11.17 -30.61
N GLY A 206 14.73 11.31 -30.90
CA GLY A 206 15.46 12.59 -30.90
C GLY A 206 15.35 13.40 -32.19
N SER A 207 16.18 14.43 -32.37
CA SER A 207 16.25 15.20 -33.63
C SER A 207 16.85 14.37 -34.78
N ALA A 208 16.58 14.73 -36.04
CA ALA A 208 17.05 13.96 -37.20
C ALA A 208 18.56 13.61 -37.18
N PRO A 209 19.49 14.51 -36.77
CA PRO A 209 20.90 14.16 -36.59
C PRO A 209 21.15 13.12 -35.49
N GLN A 210 20.41 13.19 -34.38
CA GLN A 210 20.52 12.24 -33.26
C GLN A 210 20.01 10.86 -33.68
N ARG A 211 18.86 10.81 -34.37
CA ARG A 211 18.30 9.56 -34.90
C ARG A 211 19.25 8.93 -35.92
N THR A 212 19.84 9.73 -36.82
CA THR A 212 20.83 9.26 -37.80
C THR A 212 22.07 8.68 -37.10
N ALA A 213 22.61 9.36 -36.08
CA ALA A 213 23.74 8.86 -35.31
C ALA A 213 23.40 7.59 -34.50
N ALA A 214 22.18 7.50 -33.96
CA ALA A 214 21.70 6.32 -33.24
C ALA A 214 21.57 5.11 -34.18
N VAL A 215 21.00 5.29 -35.37
CA VAL A 215 20.91 4.27 -36.42
C VAL A 215 22.29 3.78 -36.86
N GLU A 216 23.23 4.69 -37.12
CA GLU A 216 24.60 4.34 -37.52
C GLU A 216 25.37 3.61 -36.39
N THR A 217 25.02 3.89 -35.13
CA THR A 217 25.57 3.18 -33.97
C THR A 217 24.94 1.80 -33.83
N LEU A 218 23.61 1.68 -33.96
CA LEU A 218 22.88 0.40 -33.97
C LEU A 218 23.39 -0.54 -35.07
N ARG A 219 23.70 0.01 -36.25
CA ARG A 219 24.35 -0.71 -37.35
C ARG A 219 25.63 -1.41 -36.94
N ARG A 220 26.43 -0.78 -36.07
CA ARG A 220 27.75 -1.28 -35.65
C ARG A 220 27.71 -2.23 -34.45
N VAL A 221 26.62 -2.22 -33.67
CA VAL A 221 26.48 -3.05 -32.46
C VAL A 221 26.10 -4.51 -32.77
N TYR A 222 25.80 -4.85 -34.04
CA TYR A 222 25.61 -6.23 -34.54
C TYR A 222 24.73 -7.16 -33.65
N SER A 223 23.69 -6.62 -32.99
CA SER A 223 22.78 -7.41 -32.14
C SER A 223 21.47 -7.75 -32.86
N LYS A 224 20.90 -8.94 -32.65
CA LYS A 224 19.54 -9.30 -33.11
C LYS A 224 18.48 -8.33 -32.56
N ARG A 225 18.70 -7.79 -31.35
CA ARG A 225 17.76 -6.83 -30.72
C ARG A 225 17.74 -5.46 -31.40
N ALA A 226 18.72 -5.13 -32.23
CA ALA A 226 18.75 -3.87 -32.98
C ALA A 226 17.85 -3.88 -34.23
N LEU A 227 17.31 -5.04 -34.62
CA LEU A 227 16.50 -5.18 -35.84
C LEU A 227 15.20 -4.39 -35.79
N GLU A 228 14.42 -4.52 -34.71
CA GLU A 228 13.15 -3.81 -34.58
C GLU A 228 13.33 -2.27 -34.55
N PRO A 229 14.27 -1.71 -33.76
CA PRO A 229 14.59 -0.29 -33.84
C PRO A 229 15.05 0.19 -35.23
N LEU A 230 15.82 -0.62 -35.96
CA LEU A 230 16.27 -0.29 -37.32
C LEU A 230 15.13 -0.36 -38.34
N ARG A 231 14.18 -1.30 -38.20
CA ARG A 231 12.96 -1.36 -39.02
C ARG A 231 12.09 -0.13 -38.80
N TYR A 232 11.89 0.25 -37.55
CA TYR A 232 11.17 1.47 -37.22
C TYR A 232 11.85 2.72 -37.83
N ALA A 233 13.18 2.82 -37.72
CA ALA A 233 13.93 3.94 -38.29
C ALA A 233 13.99 3.96 -39.83
N ALA A 234 13.71 2.84 -40.51
CA ALA A 234 13.58 2.80 -41.96
C ALA A 234 12.34 3.55 -42.46
N SER A 235 11.32 3.69 -41.60
CA SER A 235 10.11 4.48 -41.85
C SER A 235 10.18 5.91 -41.29
N ASP A 236 11.35 6.37 -40.83
CA ASP A 236 11.51 7.69 -40.22
C ASP A 236 11.17 8.83 -41.21
N PRO A 237 10.51 9.92 -40.81
CA PRO A 237 10.18 11.02 -41.72
C PRO A 237 11.41 11.75 -42.29
N ALA A 238 12.58 11.69 -41.63
CA ALA A 238 13.80 12.30 -42.13
C ALA A 238 14.57 11.37 -43.08
N ALA A 239 14.74 11.81 -44.34
CA ALA A 239 15.50 11.10 -45.37
C ALA A 239 16.89 10.56 -44.93
N PRO A 240 17.75 11.31 -44.22
CA PRO A 240 19.05 10.78 -43.78
C PRO A 240 18.95 9.63 -42.77
N VAL A 241 17.90 9.60 -41.95
CA VAL A 241 17.66 8.52 -40.97
C VAL A 241 17.23 7.25 -41.71
N ARG A 242 16.29 7.37 -42.66
CA ARG A 242 15.86 6.24 -43.51
C ARG A 242 17.02 5.65 -44.29
N ALA A 243 17.83 6.50 -44.94
CA ALA A 243 18.99 6.07 -45.71
C ALA A 243 20.01 5.31 -44.84
N ALA A 244 20.31 5.81 -43.64
CA ALA A 244 21.19 5.13 -42.69
C ALA A 244 20.61 3.79 -42.22
N ALA A 245 19.29 3.71 -41.98
CA ALA A 245 18.62 2.52 -41.49
C ALA A 245 18.54 1.43 -42.56
N MET A 246 18.20 1.81 -43.80
CA MET A 246 18.20 0.91 -44.95
C MET A 246 19.60 0.40 -45.28
N SER A 247 20.63 1.26 -45.20
CA SER A 247 22.03 0.85 -45.34
C SER A 247 22.45 -0.15 -44.25
N ALA A 248 21.99 0.06 -43.01
CA ALA A 248 22.25 -0.84 -41.89
C ALA A 248 21.58 -2.21 -42.05
N LEU A 249 20.32 -2.24 -42.50
CA LEU A 249 19.56 -3.46 -42.74
C LEU A 249 20.09 -4.22 -43.97
N GLY A 250 20.47 -3.51 -45.04
CA GLY A 250 20.99 -4.09 -46.28
C GLY A 250 22.30 -4.86 -46.09
N LYS A 251 23.26 -4.31 -45.32
CA LYS A 251 24.52 -5.01 -45.01
C LYS A 251 24.30 -6.34 -44.28
N ARG A 252 23.24 -6.43 -43.46
CA ARG A 252 22.90 -7.64 -42.70
C ARG A 252 22.40 -8.77 -43.60
N ARG A 253 21.74 -8.43 -44.71
CA ARG A 253 21.20 -9.39 -45.69
C ARG A 253 22.32 -10.10 -46.47
N SER A 254 23.48 -9.47 -46.63
CA SER A 254 24.64 -10.06 -47.33
C SER A 254 25.47 -11.03 -46.48
N SER A 255 25.28 -11.08 -45.15
CA SER A 255 26.11 -11.85 -44.22
C SER A 255 25.38 -13.03 -43.55
N GLN A 256 24.20 -13.42 -44.03
CA GLN A 256 23.38 -14.50 -43.47
C GLN A 256 23.24 -15.62 -44.53
N PRO A 257 23.53 -16.90 -44.23
CA PRO A 257 23.35 -17.98 -45.21
C PRO A 257 21.86 -18.14 -45.52
N THR A 258 21.50 -18.14 -46.80
CA THR A 258 20.13 -18.25 -47.29
C THR A 258 19.58 -19.65 -47.08
N SER A 259 18.67 -19.80 -46.11
CA SER A 259 17.74 -20.93 -46.05
C SER A 259 16.41 -20.47 -45.46
N GLN A 260 15.59 -19.81 -46.29
CA GLN A 260 14.11 -19.86 -46.31
C GLN A 260 13.54 -18.83 -47.32
N PRO A 261 12.41 -19.14 -47.99
CA PRO A 261 12.03 -18.51 -49.25
C PRO A 261 11.30 -17.17 -49.07
N ALA A 262 11.38 -16.36 -50.13
CA ALA A 262 10.84 -15.03 -50.25
C ALA A 262 9.29 -15.03 -50.23
N VAL A 263 8.71 -14.18 -49.38
CA VAL A 263 7.32 -13.76 -49.51
C VAL A 263 7.29 -12.62 -50.53
N VAL A 264 6.74 -12.92 -51.71
CA VAL A 264 6.42 -11.97 -52.76
C VAL A 264 5.15 -11.22 -52.34
N VAL A 265 5.25 -9.89 -52.31
CA VAL A 265 4.13 -8.96 -52.23
C VAL A 265 3.45 -8.95 -53.60
N ALA A 266 2.20 -9.39 -53.69
CA ALA A 266 1.40 -9.27 -54.90
C ALA A 266 0.39 -8.11 -54.74
N SER A 267 0.61 -7.09 -55.55
CA SER A 267 -0.33 -6.03 -55.90
C SER A 267 -1.54 -6.60 -56.66
N GLN A 268 -2.69 -5.96 -56.47
CA GLN A 268 -3.96 -6.19 -57.17
C GLN A 268 -3.83 -6.28 -58.69
N PRO A 269 -4.79 -6.97 -59.35
CA PRO A 269 -5.49 -6.29 -60.44
C PRO A 269 -7.01 -6.55 -60.51
N THR A 270 -7.64 -5.65 -61.25
CA THR A 270 -9.05 -5.44 -61.61
C THR A 270 -9.52 -6.34 -62.76
N SER A 271 -10.83 -6.66 -62.75
CA SER A 271 -11.73 -6.95 -63.90
C SER A 271 -11.47 -8.14 -64.83
N GLN A 272 -12.42 -9.10 -64.93
CA GLN A 272 -13.27 -9.37 -66.12
C GLN A 272 -14.07 -10.69 -66.05
N ARG A 273 -15.06 -10.76 -66.97
CA ARG A 273 -16.29 -11.56 -67.14
C ARG A 273 -16.12 -13.06 -67.51
N ALA A 274 -17.18 -13.81 -67.14
CA ALA A 274 -17.92 -14.86 -67.88
C ALA A 274 -17.24 -16.18 -68.32
N ALA A 275 -17.82 -17.32 -67.89
CA ALA A 275 -18.37 -18.38 -68.78
C ALA A 275 -18.97 -19.57 -67.99
N LEU A 276 -19.95 -20.21 -68.64
CA LEU A 276 -20.88 -21.28 -68.24
C LEU A 276 -20.29 -22.70 -68.10
N VAL A 277 -21.19 -23.64 -67.71
CA VAL A 277 -21.24 -25.11 -67.96
C VAL A 277 -20.92 -25.95 -66.70
N ALA A 278 -21.88 -26.34 -65.86
CA ALA A 278 -22.93 -27.39 -65.99
C ALA A 278 -22.44 -28.83 -65.72
N SER A 279 -22.86 -29.39 -64.58
CA SER A 279 -23.40 -30.77 -64.46
C SER A 279 -23.93 -31.04 -63.04
N GLN A 280 -25.26 -31.11 -62.95
CA GLN A 280 -26.12 -31.72 -61.91
C GLN A 280 -26.04 -33.28 -61.96
N PRO A 281 -26.82 -34.09 -61.18
CA PRO A 281 -27.47 -33.90 -59.85
C PRO A 281 -27.45 -35.16 -58.93
N THR A 282 -27.90 -35.01 -57.67
CA THR A 282 -28.87 -35.91 -56.99
C THR A 282 -29.34 -35.23 -55.69
N SER A 283 -30.51 -34.57 -55.68
CA SER A 283 -31.82 -35.09 -55.25
C SER A 283 -32.00 -35.27 -53.74
N GLN A 284 -32.71 -34.33 -53.08
CA GLN A 284 -33.87 -34.63 -52.23
C GLN A 284 -34.77 -33.39 -51.99
N ARG A 285 -36.05 -33.57 -52.32
CA ARG A 285 -37.28 -32.78 -52.07
C ARG A 285 -37.48 -32.43 -50.58
N ALA A 286 -38.36 -31.54 -50.11
CA ALA A 286 -39.30 -30.52 -50.61
C ALA A 286 -39.78 -29.76 -49.34
N ALA A 287 -40.05 -28.45 -49.35
CA ALA A 287 -41.40 -27.92 -49.56
C ALA A 287 -41.37 -26.40 -49.87
N ILE A 288 -42.31 -26.01 -50.73
CA ILE A 288 -42.61 -24.68 -51.29
C ILE A 288 -43.91 -24.18 -50.65
N VAL A 289 -44.02 -22.87 -50.36
CA VAL A 289 -45.14 -21.92 -50.66
C VAL A 289 -44.54 -20.51 -50.38
N GLU A 290 -44.09 -19.70 -51.35
CA GLU A 290 -44.83 -18.82 -52.29
C GLU A 290 -45.52 -17.65 -51.55
N SER A 291 -45.23 -16.34 -51.75
CA SER A 291 -45.33 -15.55 -52.97
C SER A 291 -44.60 -14.18 -52.86
N GLN A 292 -43.61 -13.95 -53.75
CA GLN A 292 -43.54 -12.95 -54.83
C GLN A 292 -44.13 -11.49 -54.72
N PRO A 293 -43.73 -10.54 -55.61
CA PRO A 293 -43.00 -9.31 -55.26
C PRO A 293 -43.65 -8.02 -55.83
N THR A 294 -42.99 -6.85 -55.75
CA THR A 294 -43.15 -5.78 -56.78
C THR A 294 -42.06 -4.69 -56.70
N SER A 295 -41.26 -4.63 -57.78
CA SER A 295 -40.85 -3.46 -58.61
C SER A 295 -40.48 -2.08 -58.01
N GLN A 296 -39.21 -1.68 -58.27
CA GLN A 296 -38.68 -0.47 -58.95
C GLN A 296 -39.68 0.63 -59.45
N PRO A 297 -39.29 1.92 -59.72
CA PRO A 297 -38.00 2.37 -60.29
C PRO A 297 -37.46 3.77 -59.87
N ALA A 298 -36.40 4.18 -60.59
CA ALA A 298 -35.57 5.38 -60.52
C ALA A 298 -36.24 6.73 -60.87
N ALA A 299 -35.58 7.83 -60.49
CA ALA A 299 -35.38 9.01 -61.36
C ALA A 299 -34.20 9.90 -60.88
N VAL A 300 -33.31 10.17 -61.84
CA VAL A 300 -32.31 11.26 -61.94
C VAL A 300 -32.99 12.44 -62.68
N VAL A 301 -32.32 13.62 -62.79
CA VAL A 301 -32.54 14.81 -63.69
C VAL A 301 -33.04 16.05 -62.89
N GLU A 302 -32.55 17.30 -62.96
CA GLU A 302 -31.57 18.01 -63.81
C GLU A 302 -31.11 19.36 -63.20
N SER A 303 -29.89 19.78 -63.60
CA SER A 303 -29.36 21.13 -63.92
C SER A 303 -30.00 22.44 -63.40
N LYS A 304 -29.14 23.39 -62.93
CA LYS A 304 -28.61 24.48 -63.78
C LYS A 304 -27.58 25.40 -63.08
N PRO A 305 -26.61 25.97 -63.82
CA PRO A 305 -25.63 26.95 -63.37
C PRO A 305 -26.00 28.39 -63.79
N THR A 306 -25.48 29.40 -63.07
CA THR A 306 -25.31 30.75 -63.63
C THR A 306 -24.25 31.58 -62.88
N SER A 307 -23.69 32.52 -63.63
CA SER A 307 -22.38 33.14 -63.50
C SER A 307 -22.36 34.45 -62.69
N GLN A 308 -21.16 34.77 -62.18
CA GLN A 308 -20.52 36.07 -61.84
C GLN A 308 -21.17 37.39 -62.36
N PRO A 309 -21.00 38.57 -61.68
CA PRO A 309 -19.73 39.32 -61.76
C PRO A 309 -19.27 40.21 -60.57
N ALA A 310 -17.95 40.45 -60.57
CA ALA A 310 -17.15 41.65 -60.26
C ALA A 310 -17.52 42.65 -59.12
N VAL A 311 -16.55 42.95 -58.24
CA VAL A 311 -15.79 44.23 -58.13
C VAL A 311 -15.03 44.24 -56.78
N VAL A 312 -13.72 44.54 -56.85
CA VAL A 312 -12.78 44.69 -55.74
C VAL A 312 -12.25 46.13 -55.76
N VAL A 313 -12.38 46.86 -54.65
CA VAL A 313 -11.70 48.14 -54.31
C VAL A 313 -11.55 48.13 -52.78
N GLU A 314 -10.39 47.83 -52.20
CA GLU A 314 -9.25 48.72 -51.86
C GLU A 314 -9.52 49.73 -50.73
N SER A 315 -8.86 49.54 -49.57
CA SER A 315 -8.11 50.62 -48.88
C SER A 315 -7.20 50.05 -47.78
N LYS A 316 -5.91 50.37 -47.93
CA LYS A 316 -4.78 50.15 -47.01
C LYS A 316 -4.59 51.43 -46.18
N PRO A 317 -4.05 51.37 -44.96
CA PRO A 317 -2.74 52.02 -44.77
C PRO A 317 -1.79 51.29 -43.81
N ALA A 318 -0.49 51.58 -43.99
CA ALA A 318 0.64 51.16 -43.17
C ALA A 318 1.18 52.37 -42.33
N PRO A 319 2.35 52.27 -41.67
CA PRO A 319 2.59 52.56 -40.24
C PRO A 319 3.11 53.99 -39.95
N PRO A 320 3.50 54.29 -38.69
CA PRO A 320 4.64 55.17 -38.52
C PRO A 320 5.67 54.73 -37.46
N THR A 321 6.94 54.92 -37.82
CA THR A 321 8.11 55.11 -36.93
C THR A 321 8.39 56.63 -36.77
N PRO A 322 9.54 57.08 -36.21
CA PRO A 322 9.70 57.65 -34.86
C PRO A 322 10.02 59.17 -34.85
N LYS A 323 9.93 59.85 -33.69
CA LYS A 323 10.67 61.12 -33.44
C LYS A 323 11.07 61.30 -31.97
N THR A 324 12.38 61.40 -31.73
CA THR A 324 13.05 62.21 -30.67
C THR A 324 13.26 63.64 -31.26
N PRO A 325 13.52 64.74 -30.50
CA PRO A 325 14.78 64.97 -29.75
C PRO A 325 14.76 65.92 -28.51
N ALA A 326 15.92 65.95 -27.81
CA ALA A 326 16.54 67.01 -26.98
C ALA A 326 15.84 67.43 -25.66
N SER A 327 16.52 67.63 -24.51
CA SER A 327 17.79 68.36 -24.30
C SER A 327 18.53 67.97 -23.00
N GLN A 328 19.87 68.02 -23.07
CA GLN A 328 20.90 68.15 -22.02
C GLN A 328 20.79 69.52 -21.28
N PRO A 329 21.57 69.88 -20.21
CA PRO A 329 23.02 69.59 -19.95
C PRO A 329 23.37 69.40 -18.44
N ALA A 330 24.60 69.31 -17.90
CA ALA A 330 26.00 69.23 -18.32
C ALA A 330 26.87 68.68 -17.15
N LEU A 331 28.02 68.10 -17.50
CA LEU A 331 29.40 68.18 -16.90
C LEU A 331 29.62 68.71 -15.45
N ALA A 332 30.59 68.30 -14.61
CA ALA A 332 31.92 67.69 -14.84
C ALA A 332 32.65 67.22 -13.54
N ALA A 333 33.62 66.31 -13.72
CA ALA A 333 35.02 66.28 -13.19
C ALA A 333 35.45 65.73 -11.79
N ARG A 334 36.50 64.87 -11.86
CA ARG A 334 37.72 64.67 -11.01
C ARG A 334 37.76 63.75 -9.74
N VAL A 335 38.32 62.53 -9.93
CA VAL A 335 39.53 61.84 -9.35
C VAL A 335 40.28 62.50 -8.15
N PRO A 336 41.08 61.80 -7.27
CA PRO A 336 40.98 60.51 -6.50
C PRO A 336 41.33 60.65 -4.98
N ALA A 337 41.16 59.60 -4.14
CA ALA A 337 42.09 59.22 -3.03
C ALA A 337 41.59 58.02 -2.17
N LEU A 338 42.52 57.13 -1.80
CA LEU A 338 42.50 56.18 -0.65
C LEU A 338 43.00 56.90 0.62
N PRO A 339 43.08 56.29 1.83
CA PRO A 339 42.32 55.19 2.47
C PRO A 339 41.73 55.62 3.83
N GLU A 340 40.90 54.78 4.50
CA GLU A 340 40.94 54.53 5.97
C GLU A 340 39.79 53.62 6.44
N THR A 341 40.15 52.58 7.19
CA THR A 341 39.31 51.80 8.13
C THR A 341 39.42 52.42 9.53
N PRO A 342 38.68 51.97 10.58
CA PRO A 342 37.33 51.41 10.68
C PRO A 342 36.50 52.16 11.76
N THR A 343 35.17 51.99 11.82
CA THR A 343 34.47 51.91 13.12
C THR A 343 33.05 51.40 13.01
N THR A 344 32.72 50.62 14.02
CA THR A 344 31.48 49.94 14.37
C THR A 344 30.26 50.86 14.46
N ARG A 345 29.14 50.46 13.83
CA ARG A 345 27.78 50.69 14.35
C ARG A 345 26.81 49.67 13.75
N SER A 346 26.08 49.00 14.63
CA SER A 346 24.96 48.10 14.36
C SER A 346 23.89 48.76 13.49
N PRO A 347 23.30 48.08 12.49
CA PRO A 347 22.14 48.61 11.80
C PRO A 347 20.85 48.19 12.49
N ALA A 348 19.93 49.16 12.49
CA ALA A 348 18.54 49.09 12.88
C ALA A 348 17.75 48.02 12.10
N LEU A 349 16.68 47.53 12.74
CA LEU A 349 15.63 46.73 12.12
C LEU A 349 14.99 47.53 10.97
N SER A 350 15.07 47.00 9.76
CA SER A 350 14.16 47.34 8.66
C SER A 350 13.21 46.16 8.43
N ASP A 351 11.94 46.37 8.74
CA ASP A 351 10.84 45.52 8.29
C ASP A 351 10.81 45.50 6.75
N THR A 352 11.18 44.36 6.18
CA THR A 352 10.84 44.00 4.80
C THR A 352 10.37 42.55 4.82
N ALA A 353 9.09 42.36 4.47
CA ALA A 353 8.48 41.03 4.35
C ALA A 353 9.24 40.19 3.30
N PRO A 354 9.46 38.88 3.54
CA PRO A 354 10.18 38.05 2.59
C PRO A 354 9.38 37.84 1.30
N PRO A 355 10.05 37.75 0.13
CA PRO A 355 9.39 37.42 -1.13
C PRO A 355 8.83 35.99 -1.08
N VAL A 356 7.60 35.84 -1.56
CA VAL A 356 6.92 34.55 -1.73
C VAL A 356 7.74 33.68 -2.70
N ASP A 357 8.16 32.51 -2.23
CA ASP A 357 9.03 31.57 -2.90
C ASP A 357 8.22 30.62 -3.81
N ASP A 358 8.09 30.94 -5.09
CA ASP A 358 7.45 30.10 -6.12
C ASP A 358 8.37 28.94 -6.58
N THR A 359 8.73 28.05 -5.65
CA THR A 359 9.46 26.81 -5.99
C THR A 359 8.53 25.76 -6.61
N PRO A 360 8.88 25.14 -7.75
CA PRO A 360 8.13 24.01 -8.27
C PRO A 360 8.29 22.81 -7.32
N THR A 361 7.17 22.31 -6.84
CA THR A 361 7.05 21.28 -5.81
C THR A 361 7.75 19.98 -6.25
N PRO A 362 8.58 19.34 -5.40
CA PRO A 362 9.27 18.09 -5.75
C PRO A 362 8.26 16.97 -6.02
N ALA A 363 8.52 16.14 -7.03
CA ALA A 363 7.73 14.95 -7.36
C ALA A 363 7.41 14.16 -6.08
N GLY A 364 6.12 14.00 -5.80
CA GLY A 364 5.63 13.45 -4.54
C GLY A 364 6.06 11.99 -4.30
N PRO A 365 6.03 11.51 -3.04
CA PRO A 365 6.22 10.09 -2.74
C PRO A 365 5.21 9.24 -3.52
N ASP A 366 5.66 8.07 -3.96
CA ASP A 366 4.89 7.09 -4.74
C ASP A 366 3.58 6.75 -4.02
N ARG A 367 2.45 7.19 -4.58
CA ARG A 367 1.11 7.09 -3.97
C ARG A 367 0.52 5.67 -4.03
N ARG A 368 1.16 4.76 -4.77
CA ARG A 368 0.73 3.37 -4.93
C ARG A 368 0.64 2.54 -3.63
N GLY A 369 1.19 3.03 -2.51
CA GLY A 369 1.13 2.39 -1.20
C GLY A 369 -0.16 2.64 -0.38
N TYR A 370 -1.05 3.53 -0.81
CA TYR A 370 -2.26 3.89 -0.04
C TYR A 370 -3.40 2.85 -0.18
N VAL A 371 -3.59 2.29 -1.38
CA VAL A 371 -4.70 1.36 -1.71
C VAL A 371 -4.66 0.05 -0.90
N PRO A 372 -3.51 -0.64 -0.72
CA PRO A 372 -3.46 -1.87 0.07
C PRO A 372 -3.80 -1.64 1.56
N LEU A 373 -3.51 -0.45 2.08
CA LEU A 373 -3.79 -0.09 3.47
C LEU A 373 -5.28 0.17 3.69
N MET A 374 -5.95 0.81 2.72
CA MET A 374 -7.40 1.07 2.76
C MET A 374 -8.22 -0.21 2.62
N LEU A 375 -7.86 -1.08 1.68
CA LEU A 375 -8.53 -2.37 1.49
C LEU A 375 -8.26 -3.32 2.67
N GLY A 376 -7.03 -3.32 3.20
CA GLY A 376 -6.69 -4.06 4.41
C GLY A 376 -7.46 -3.58 5.64
N ALA A 377 -7.59 -2.27 5.85
CA ALA A 377 -8.36 -1.71 6.96
C ALA A 377 -9.86 -2.00 6.85
N ALA A 378 -10.44 -1.89 5.65
CA ALA A 378 -11.84 -2.24 5.38
C ALA A 378 -12.10 -3.73 5.62
N ALA A 379 -11.26 -4.62 5.08
CA ALA A 379 -11.39 -6.06 5.30
C ALA A 379 -11.23 -6.44 6.77
N SER A 380 -10.25 -5.85 7.48
CA SER A 380 -10.02 -6.10 8.91
C SER A 380 -11.17 -5.61 9.78
N GLY A 381 -11.69 -4.41 9.50
CA GLY A 381 -12.83 -3.82 10.20
C GLY A 381 -14.09 -4.63 10.02
N SER A 382 -14.38 -5.08 8.80
CA SER A 382 -15.52 -5.96 8.50
C SER A 382 -15.40 -7.32 9.18
N LEU A 383 -14.22 -7.97 9.13
CA LEU A 383 -14.03 -9.30 9.71
C LEU A 383 -14.09 -9.27 11.23
N ALA A 384 -13.52 -8.23 11.86
CA ALA A 384 -13.55 -8.06 13.31
C ALA A 384 -14.98 -7.78 13.81
N LEU A 385 -15.70 -6.85 13.17
CA LEU A 385 -17.08 -6.53 13.55
C LEU A 385 -18.02 -7.71 13.29
N TYR A 386 -17.84 -8.44 12.18
CA TYR A 386 -18.59 -9.67 11.90
C TYR A 386 -18.33 -10.76 12.95
N ALA A 387 -17.07 -11.05 13.29
CA ALA A 387 -16.72 -12.10 14.24
C ALA A 387 -17.23 -11.80 15.66
N ILE A 388 -17.16 -10.52 16.09
CA ILE A 388 -17.63 -10.08 17.42
C ILE A 388 -19.14 -10.20 17.53
N THR A 389 -19.87 -9.79 16.49
CA THR A 389 -21.33 -9.77 16.50
C THR A 389 -21.96 -11.13 16.22
N ALA A 390 -21.34 -11.95 15.37
CA ALA A 390 -21.74 -13.34 15.16
C ALA A 390 -21.46 -14.20 16.41
N GLY A 391 -20.34 -13.96 17.11
CA GLY A 391 -20.02 -14.62 18.38
C GLY A 391 -20.96 -14.24 19.53
N ALA A 392 -21.59 -13.06 19.46
CA ALA A 392 -22.57 -12.58 20.42
C ALA A 392 -24.02 -13.04 20.12
N GLY A 393 -24.23 -13.84 19.07
CA GLY A 393 -25.57 -14.32 18.69
C GLY A 393 -26.52 -13.23 18.19
N GLY A 394 -26.01 -12.06 17.78
CA GLY A 394 -26.83 -10.94 17.34
C GLY A 394 -27.29 -11.08 15.88
N ASP A 395 -28.60 -10.95 15.64
CA ASP A 395 -29.23 -10.92 14.31
C ASP A 395 -28.69 -9.80 13.38
N ASN A 396 -27.95 -8.85 13.94
CA ASN A 396 -27.41 -7.66 13.27
C ASN A 396 -25.91 -7.74 12.96
N ALA A 397 -25.34 -8.95 12.90
CA ALA A 397 -23.91 -9.12 12.64
C ALA A 397 -23.44 -8.54 11.28
N TRP A 398 -24.37 -8.47 10.32
CA TRP A 398 -24.09 -7.99 8.97
C TRP A 398 -24.15 -6.48 8.80
N THR A 399 -25.05 -5.78 9.50
CA THR A 399 -25.05 -4.30 9.51
C THR A 399 -23.76 -3.78 10.13
N SER A 400 -23.23 -4.49 11.12
CA SER A 400 -21.95 -4.21 11.76
C SER A 400 -20.76 -4.46 10.83
N ALA A 401 -20.80 -5.53 10.02
CA ALA A 401 -19.77 -5.83 9.02
C ALA A 401 -19.75 -4.84 7.84
N LEU A 402 -20.94 -4.40 7.38
CA LEU A 402 -21.13 -3.40 6.35
C LEU A 402 -20.73 -2.00 6.83
N ALA A 403 -21.08 -1.63 8.07
CA ALA A 403 -20.56 -0.43 8.72
C ALA A 403 -19.02 -0.49 8.80
N GLY A 404 -18.44 -1.63 9.19
CA GLY A 404 -17.00 -1.84 9.21
C GLY A 404 -16.32 -1.66 7.84
N ALA A 405 -16.96 -2.10 6.75
CA ALA A 405 -16.44 -1.95 5.38
C ALA A 405 -16.52 -0.49 4.92
N ALA A 406 -17.70 0.12 5.06
CA ALA A 406 -17.98 1.47 4.62
C ALA A 406 -17.14 2.51 5.39
N LEU A 407 -16.94 2.30 6.70
CA LEU A 407 -16.20 3.22 7.56
C LEU A 407 -14.68 2.99 7.50
N GLY A 408 -14.24 1.72 7.39
CA GLY A 408 -12.82 1.36 7.28
C GLY A 408 -12.20 1.70 5.93
N GLY A 409 -12.98 1.67 4.84
CA GLY A 409 -12.53 2.01 3.49
C GLY A 409 -12.96 3.39 2.99
N GLY A 410 -14.21 3.81 3.27
CA GLY A 410 -14.82 5.01 2.70
C GLY A 410 -14.36 6.32 3.35
N THR A 411 -14.18 6.36 4.67
CA THR A 411 -13.80 7.59 5.40
C THR A 411 -12.37 8.06 5.08
N PRO A 412 -11.36 7.18 5.02
CA PRO A 412 -10.03 7.56 4.54
C PRO A 412 -10.04 8.03 3.07
N ALA A 413 -10.94 7.49 2.24
CA ALA A 413 -11.09 7.88 0.83
C ALA A 413 -11.71 9.28 0.69
N LEU A 414 -12.72 9.60 1.48
CA LEU A 414 -13.37 10.92 1.50
C LEU A 414 -12.44 12.04 2.02
N ILE A 415 -11.50 11.73 2.92
CA ILE A 415 -10.54 12.71 3.44
C ILE A 415 -9.34 12.91 2.50
N LEU A 416 -8.91 11.85 1.81
CA LEU A 416 -7.98 11.98 0.69
C LEU A 416 -8.60 12.78 -0.47
N TRP A 417 -9.92 12.70 -0.63
CA TRP A 417 -10.70 13.46 -1.61
C TRP A 417 -10.79 14.95 -1.29
N SER A 418 -10.95 15.36 -0.01
CA SER A 418 -11.17 16.77 0.34
C SER A 418 -9.92 17.63 0.45
N ASN A 419 -8.73 17.05 0.69
CA ASN A 419 -7.52 17.82 0.98
C ASN A 419 -6.48 17.78 -0.15
N LYS A 420 -6.40 18.85 -0.94
CA LYS A 420 -5.38 19.03 -2.00
C LYS A 420 -3.93 19.10 -1.47
N LYS A 421 -3.70 19.20 -0.15
CA LYS A 421 -2.36 19.23 0.48
C LYS A 421 -1.88 17.82 0.86
N ARG A 422 -0.56 17.63 0.79
CA ARG A 422 0.16 16.34 0.91
C ARG A 422 -0.03 15.68 2.29
N ILE A 423 -1.11 14.93 2.47
CA ILE A 423 -1.24 13.98 3.59
C ILE A 423 -0.25 12.84 3.35
N THR A 424 0.71 12.65 4.26
CA THR A 424 1.67 11.55 4.19
C THR A 424 0.96 10.22 4.50
N LEU A 425 1.49 9.09 4.01
CA LEU A 425 1.06 7.74 4.43
C LEU A 425 0.94 7.62 5.96
N GLY A 426 1.81 8.34 6.67
CA GLY A 426 1.76 8.43 8.11
C GLY A 426 0.52 9.15 8.66
N GLY A 427 0.14 10.29 8.09
CA GLY A 427 -1.08 11.01 8.49
C GLY A 427 -2.36 10.23 8.20
N ALA A 428 -2.47 9.61 7.02
CA ALA A 428 -3.64 8.80 6.67
C ALA A 428 -3.76 7.56 7.58
N ALA A 429 -2.65 6.88 7.89
CA ALA A 429 -2.63 5.76 8.82
C ALA A 429 -2.95 6.19 10.27
N ALA A 430 -2.45 7.35 10.72
CA ALA A 430 -2.77 7.89 12.04
C ALA A 430 -4.27 8.12 12.19
N PHE A 431 -4.87 8.77 11.19
CA PHE A 431 -6.30 9.08 11.18
C PHE A 431 -7.15 7.81 11.19
N ALA A 432 -6.90 6.88 10.26
CA ALA A 432 -7.64 5.62 10.18
C ALA A 432 -7.52 4.78 11.46
N THR A 433 -6.34 4.81 12.09
CA THR A 433 -6.11 4.10 13.36
C THR A 433 -6.86 4.77 14.51
N LEU A 434 -6.81 6.11 14.60
CA LEU A 434 -7.52 6.88 15.63
C LEU A 434 -9.04 6.71 15.55
N THR A 435 -9.59 6.73 14.33
CA THR A 435 -11.01 6.47 14.10
C THR A 435 -11.34 5.01 14.43
N GLY A 436 -10.58 4.02 13.96
CA GLY A 436 -10.87 2.62 14.25
C GLY A 436 -10.88 2.27 15.75
N TRP A 437 -9.95 2.84 16.54
CA TRP A 437 -9.93 2.62 18.00
C TRP A 437 -11.05 3.34 18.74
N SER A 438 -11.50 4.50 18.25
CA SER A 438 -12.61 5.22 18.86
C SER A 438 -13.97 4.59 18.50
N THR A 439 -14.13 4.02 17.29
CA THR A 439 -15.29 3.18 16.92
C THR A 439 -15.39 2.00 17.87
N LEU A 440 -14.28 1.31 18.12
CA LEU A 440 -14.21 0.18 19.05
C LEU A 440 -14.53 0.61 20.49
N GLY A 441 -14.03 1.76 20.94
CA GLY A 441 -14.38 2.33 22.24
C GLY A 441 -15.87 2.70 22.35
N GLY A 442 -16.46 3.26 21.29
CA GLY A 442 -17.89 3.58 21.21
C GLY A 442 -18.78 2.33 21.21
N LEU A 443 -18.41 1.31 20.44
CA LEU A 443 -19.06 -0.01 20.45
C LEU A 443 -18.99 -0.65 21.83
N GLN A 444 -17.81 -0.62 22.46
CA GLN A 444 -17.61 -1.16 23.80
C GLN A 444 -18.47 -0.43 24.84
N ALA A 445 -18.50 0.91 24.81
CA ALA A 445 -19.37 1.69 25.68
C ALA A 445 -20.86 1.33 25.48
N GLY A 446 -21.29 1.11 24.23
CA GLY A 446 -22.64 0.66 23.91
C GLY A 446 -22.97 -0.75 24.42
N LEU A 447 -22.03 -1.69 24.28
CA LEU A 447 -22.15 -3.07 24.74
C LEU A 447 -22.14 -3.16 26.27
N SER A 448 -21.23 -2.45 26.94
CA SER A 448 -21.16 -2.36 28.41
C SER A 448 -22.40 -1.70 29.01
N ALA A 449 -23.08 -0.82 28.26
CA ALA A 449 -24.34 -0.20 28.67
C ALA A 449 -25.59 -1.03 28.33
N LYS A 450 -25.47 -2.19 27.68
CA LYS A 450 -26.59 -3.04 27.21
C LYS A 450 -27.65 -2.28 26.37
N LEU A 451 -27.20 -1.44 25.44
CA LEU A 451 -28.09 -0.60 24.61
C LEU A 451 -28.64 -1.36 23.38
N ASP A 452 -29.59 -2.28 23.57
CA ASP A 452 -30.06 -3.23 22.53
C ASP A 452 -30.62 -2.60 21.24
N ARG A 453 -31.26 -1.43 21.30
CA ARG A 453 -31.78 -0.71 20.11
C ARG A 453 -31.02 0.57 19.76
N ALA A 454 -30.08 0.97 20.61
CA ALA A 454 -29.35 2.24 20.48
C ALA A 454 -27.85 2.05 20.24
N LEU A 455 -27.35 0.82 20.10
CA LEU A 455 -25.94 0.48 19.79
C LEU A 455 -25.35 1.27 18.60
N ALA A 456 -26.17 1.72 17.65
CA ALA A 456 -25.74 2.59 16.57
C ALA A 456 -25.18 3.94 17.06
N TRP A 457 -25.75 4.54 18.11
CA TRP A 457 -25.37 5.88 18.57
C TRP A 457 -24.03 5.93 19.32
N PRO A 458 -23.68 4.99 20.21
CA PRO A 458 -22.34 4.92 20.80
C PRO A 458 -21.26 4.63 19.75
N VAL A 459 -21.55 3.77 18.76
CA VAL A 459 -20.63 3.50 17.64
C VAL A 459 -20.40 4.76 16.81
N VAL A 460 -21.49 5.44 16.41
CA VAL A 460 -21.45 6.70 15.67
C VAL A 460 -20.77 7.81 16.49
N GLY A 461 -21.02 7.89 17.80
CA GLY A 461 -20.39 8.85 18.70
C GLY A 461 -18.89 8.61 18.87
N GLY A 462 -18.48 7.34 19.01
CA GLY A 462 -17.08 6.95 19.01
C GLY A 462 -16.38 7.29 17.68
N ASP A 463 -17.05 7.06 16.55
CA ASP A 463 -16.57 7.43 15.22
C ASP A 463 -16.38 8.94 15.06
N VAL A 464 -17.39 9.73 15.41
CA VAL A 464 -17.34 11.19 15.33
C VAL A 464 -16.20 11.73 16.19
N LEU A 465 -16.01 11.21 17.39
CA LEU A 465 -14.93 11.65 18.29
C LEU A 465 -13.54 11.27 17.77
N GLY A 466 -13.34 10.09 17.21
CA GLY A 466 -12.04 9.73 16.64
C GLY A 466 -11.75 10.36 15.29
N ALA A 467 -12.77 10.61 14.47
CA ALA A 467 -12.65 11.43 13.27
C ALA A 467 -12.25 12.87 13.64
N LEU A 468 -12.83 13.45 14.68
CA LEU A 468 -12.44 14.76 15.22
C LEU A 468 -11.02 14.76 15.79
N ALA A 469 -10.66 13.77 16.61
CA ALA A 469 -9.31 13.64 17.16
C ALA A 469 -8.25 13.42 16.06
N GLY A 470 -8.56 12.61 15.06
CA GLY A 470 -7.73 12.41 13.87
C GLY A 470 -7.59 13.68 13.04
N ALA A 471 -8.68 14.43 12.82
CA ALA A 471 -8.66 15.67 12.07
C ALA A 471 -7.83 16.75 12.80
N LEU A 472 -7.94 16.82 14.13
CA LEU A 472 -7.12 17.68 14.97
C LEU A 472 -5.65 17.27 14.96
N ALA A 473 -5.34 15.97 15.00
CA ALA A 473 -3.98 15.44 14.91
C ALA A 473 -3.32 15.69 13.53
N LEU A 474 -4.13 15.84 12.47
CA LEU A 474 -3.67 16.13 11.12
C LEU A 474 -3.39 17.61 10.84
N ARG A 475 -3.88 18.54 11.68
CA ARG A 475 -3.71 19.98 11.46
C ARG A 475 -2.27 20.42 11.77
N GLY A 476 -1.42 20.44 10.74
CA GLY A 476 -0.11 21.10 10.74
C GLY A 476 1.12 20.25 11.10
N VAL A 477 1.03 18.91 11.08
CA VAL A 477 2.10 18.03 11.57
C VAL A 477 2.54 16.97 10.55
N LEU A 478 3.86 16.82 10.37
CA LEU A 478 4.47 15.72 9.62
C LEU A 478 4.86 14.60 10.61
N TRP A 479 3.98 13.62 10.78
CA TRP A 479 4.25 12.47 11.64
C TRP A 479 5.28 11.52 11.02
N SER A 480 6.35 11.19 11.74
CA SER A 480 7.28 10.14 11.29
C SER A 480 6.73 8.75 11.57
N ARG A 481 7.21 7.72 10.85
CA ARG A 481 6.81 6.31 11.10
C ARG A 481 7.06 5.87 12.56
N ARG A 482 8.00 6.49 13.26
CA ARG A 482 8.32 6.16 14.65
C ARG A 482 7.33 6.81 15.62
N ASP A 483 6.97 8.06 15.37
CA ASP A 483 5.97 8.79 16.18
C ASP A 483 4.60 8.10 16.10
N LEU A 484 4.27 7.57 14.92
CA LEU A 484 3.04 6.81 14.70
C LEU A 484 3.04 5.44 15.37
N GLY A 485 4.18 4.74 15.33
CA GLY A 485 4.35 3.50 16.08
C GLY A 485 4.16 3.73 17.59
N PHE A 486 4.71 4.83 18.11
CA PHE A 486 4.57 5.21 19.52
C PHE A 486 3.14 5.63 19.88
N ILE A 487 2.47 6.43 19.05
CA ILE A 487 1.08 6.86 19.29
C ILE A 487 0.13 5.67 19.22
N ASN A 488 0.24 4.83 18.19
CA ASN A 488 -0.61 3.65 18.04
C ASN A 488 -0.40 2.63 19.17
N LEU A 489 0.86 2.41 19.56
CA LEU A 489 1.17 1.51 20.68
C LEU A 489 0.68 2.08 22.00
N SER A 490 0.84 3.38 22.26
CA SER A 490 0.34 4.02 23.49
C SER A 490 -1.20 4.06 23.54
N ALA A 491 -1.87 4.27 22.41
CA ALA A 491 -3.32 4.23 22.30
C ALA A 491 -3.88 2.82 22.53
N ALA A 492 -3.25 1.81 21.92
CA ALA A 492 -3.59 0.41 22.14
C ALA A 492 -3.38 0.01 23.61
N GLN A 493 -2.29 0.46 24.25
CA GLN A 493 -2.03 0.20 25.67
C GLN A 493 -2.98 0.97 26.59
N GLY A 494 -3.42 2.18 26.21
CA GLY A 494 -4.46 2.93 26.91
C GLY A 494 -5.83 2.23 26.87
N ALA A 495 -6.20 1.72 25.70
CA ALA A 495 -7.41 0.92 25.52
C ALA A 495 -7.34 -0.40 26.30
N LEU A 496 -6.19 -1.08 26.29
CA LEU A 496 -5.95 -2.27 27.11
C LEU A 496 -6.00 -1.96 28.61
N ALA A 497 -5.54 -0.79 29.06
CA ALA A 497 -5.67 -0.39 30.46
C ALA A 497 -7.14 -0.19 30.85
N GLY A 498 -7.92 0.47 29.99
CA GLY A 498 -9.36 0.69 30.19
C GLY A 498 -10.16 -0.62 30.19
N LEU A 499 -9.89 -1.51 29.23
CA LEU A 499 -10.41 -2.89 29.19
C LEU A 499 -10.01 -3.67 30.45
N GLY A 500 -8.75 -3.50 30.86
CA GLY A 500 -8.16 -4.10 32.04
C GLY A 500 -8.91 -3.75 33.31
N LEU A 501 -9.05 -2.45 33.53
CA LEU A 501 -9.75 -1.87 34.67
C LEU A 501 -11.24 -2.22 34.66
N SER A 502 -11.90 -2.13 33.49
CA SER A 502 -13.32 -2.43 33.33
C SER A 502 -13.64 -3.89 33.66
N ALA A 503 -12.81 -4.82 33.19
CA ALA A 503 -12.99 -6.25 33.47
C ALA A 503 -12.66 -6.63 34.92
N LEU A 504 -11.77 -5.87 35.59
CA LEU A 504 -11.51 -6.04 37.02
C LEU A 504 -12.67 -5.50 37.89
N VAL A 505 -13.28 -4.38 37.48
CA VAL A 505 -14.40 -3.74 38.20
C VAL A 505 -15.73 -4.47 37.99
N HIS A 506 -16.07 -4.84 36.74
CA HIS A 506 -17.34 -5.52 36.42
C HIS A 506 -17.48 -6.89 37.07
N GLY A 507 -16.37 -7.57 37.34
CA GLY A 507 -16.44 -8.83 38.05
C GLY A 507 -16.88 -8.68 39.50
N ALA A 508 -16.68 -7.51 40.13
CA ALA A 508 -16.75 -7.34 41.59
C ALA A 508 -18.06 -6.72 42.12
N ILE A 509 -18.90 -6.15 41.25
CA ILE A 509 -20.09 -5.39 41.66
C ILE A 509 -21.25 -5.75 40.71
N ASP A 510 -22.39 -6.13 41.26
CA ASP A 510 -23.65 -6.30 40.51
C ASP A 510 -24.25 -4.92 40.27
N ILE A 511 -24.28 -4.46 39.02
CA ILE A 511 -24.58 -3.06 38.68
C ILE A 511 -26.00 -2.95 38.10
N ASP A 512 -26.96 -2.58 38.95
CA ASP A 512 -28.37 -2.45 38.55
C ASP A 512 -28.75 -1.05 38.04
N THR A 513 -27.98 0.00 38.35
CA THR A 513 -28.37 1.37 37.99
C THR A 513 -27.67 1.91 36.74
N THR A 514 -28.41 2.66 35.91
CA THR A 514 -27.94 3.24 34.64
C THR A 514 -26.81 4.25 34.84
N SER A 515 -26.76 4.95 35.98
CA SER A 515 -25.71 5.91 36.35
C SER A 515 -24.38 5.24 36.71
N GLU A 516 -24.41 4.09 37.39
CA GLU A 516 -23.21 3.30 37.66
C GLU A 516 -22.67 2.64 36.38
N ARG A 517 -23.55 2.19 35.48
CA ARG A 517 -23.17 1.69 34.15
C ARG A 517 -22.52 2.79 33.29
N LEU A 518 -23.01 4.02 33.37
CA LEU A 518 -22.39 5.20 32.75
C LEU A 518 -21.01 5.50 33.38
N GLY A 519 -20.89 5.34 34.70
CA GLY A 519 -19.64 5.49 35.45
C GLY A 519 -18.55 4.51 35.00
N VAL A 520 -18.91 3.23 34.74
CA VAL A 520 -17.92 2.26 34.24
C VAL A 520 -17.62 2.45 32.74
N ALA A 521 -18.60 2.87 31.93
CA ALA A 521 -18.36 3.24 30.53
C ALA A 521 -17.40 4.45 30.42
N LEU A 522 -17.58 5.46 31.27
CA LEU A 522 -16.67 6.60 31.38
C LEU A 522 -15.31 6.19 31.97
N GLY A 523 -15.29 5.31 32.98
CA GLY A 523 -14.07 4.76 33.58
C GLY A 523 -13.20 3.92 32.64
N ALA A 524 -13.80 3.29 31.61
CA ALA A 524 -13.08 2.51 30.60
C ALA A 524 -12.62 3.36 29.40
N GLY A 525 -13.43 4.33 28.97
CA GLY A 525 -13.13 5.20 27.82
C GLY A 525 -12.18 6.36 28.12
N LEU A 526 -12.26 6.94 29.32
CA LEU A 526 -11.47 8.12 29.70
C LEU A 526 -9.95 7.85 29.78
N PRO A 527 -9.46 6.71 30.31
CA PRO A 527 -8.03 6.40 30.33
C PRO A 527 -7.42 6.24 28.92
N ALA A 528 -8.17 5.67 27.97
CA ALA A 528 -7.75 5.54 26.57
C ALA A 528 -7.63 6.93 25.91
N LEU A 529 -8.59 7.83 26.16
CA LEU A 529 -8.57 9.20 25.67
C LEU A 529 -7.44 10.05 26.30
N LEU A 530 -7.21 9.90 27.60
CA LEU A 530 -6.15 10.61 28.33
C LEU A 530 -4.74 10.14 27.94
N SER A 531 -4.55 8.84 27.73
CA SER A 531 -3.29 8.28 27.24
C SER A 531 -3.00 8.66 25.79
N LEU A 532 -4.03 8.82 24.95
CA LEU A 532 -3.93 9.39 23.60
C LEU A 532 -3.54 10.87 23.60
N GLY A 533 -4.13 11.68 24.49
CA GLY A 533 -3.74 13.07 24.72
C GLY A 533 -2.30 13.19 25.24
N ALA A 534 -1.92 12.36 26.21
CA ALA A 534 -0.58 12.34 26.79
C ALA A 534 0.49 11.84 25.80
N ALA A 535 0.20 10.83 24.98
CA ALA A 535 1.12 10.29 23.98
C ALA A 535 1.36 11.28 22.83
N SER A 536 0.32 12.00 22.39
CA SER A 536 0.44 13.03 21.34
C SER A 536 1.22 14.26 21.80
N VAL A 537 1.12 14.63 23.08
CA VAL A 537 1.95 15.69 23.71
C VAL A 537 3.37 15.18 24.00
N GLY A 538 3.51 13.95 24.51
CA GLY A 538 4.77 13.32 24.90
C GLY A 538 5.68 12.94 23.73
N ALA A 539 5.12 12.57 22.58
CA ALA A 539 5.88 12.29 21.34
C ALA A 539 6.74 13.49 20.88
N ARG A 540 6.45 14.71 21.37
CA ARG A 540 7.27 15.90 21.09
C ARG A 540 8.55 16.00 21.95
N ARG A 541 8.59 15.34 23.12
CA ARG A 541 9.67 15.49 24.11
C ARG A 541 10.49 14.21 24.35
N VAL A 542 9.93 13.03 24.06
CA VAL A 542 10.60 11.74 24.32
C VAL A 542 11.35 11.28 23.07
N LYS A 543 12.69 11.23 23.15
CA LYS A 543 13.53 10.63 22.10
C LYS A 543 13.62 9.14 22.32
N ILE A 544 12.78 8.37 21.62
CA ILE A 544 12.79 6.90 21.70
C ILE A 544 13.82 6.35 20.70
N SER A 545 14.91 5.83 21.22
CA SER A 545 15.91 5.05 20.48
C SER A 545 15.46 3.58 20.33
N ALA A 546 16.14 2.81 19.47
CA ALA A 546 15.85 1.37 19.35
C ALA A 546 16.07 0.59 20.66
N ARG A 547 16.93 1.12 21.57
CA ARG A 547 17.13 0.61 22.94
C ARG A 547 15.85 0.76 23.76
N ASP A 548 15.20 1.91 23.64
CA ASP A 548 14.02 2.29 24.43
C ASP A 548 12.77 1.53 23.99
N VAL A 549 12.70 1.14 22.70
CA VAL A 549 11.65 0.26 22.18
C VAL A 549 11.77 -1.15 22.75
N GLY A 550 12.99 -1.69 22.84
CA GLY A 550 13.23 -3.02 23.41
C GLY A 550 12.88 -3.08 24.90
N LEU A 551 13.29 -2.07 25.67
CA LEU A 551 13.00 -1.99 27.11
C LEU A 551 11.49 -1.83 27.37
N THR A 552 10.82 -0.96 26.59
CA THR A 552 9.38 -0.73 26.67
C THR A 552 8.56 -1.96 26.28
N ALA A 553 8.93 -2.66 25.19
CA ALA A 553 8.21 -3.88 24.78
C ALA A 553 8.37 -5.01 25.81
N TYR A 554 9.55 -5.14 26.39
CA TYR A 554 9.85 -6.13 27.41
C TYR A 554 9.09 -5.86 28.72
N SER A 555 9.10 -4.61 29.20
CA SER A 555 8.39 -4.22 30.41
C SER A 555 6.87 -4.37 30.28
N THR A 556 6.30 -4.10 29.10
CA THR A 556 4.89 -4.39 28.76
C THR A 556 4.57 -5.86 28.94
N LEU A 557 5.37 -6.76 28.38
CA LEU A 557 5.12 -8.19 28.48
C LEU A 557 5.23 -8.70 29.93
N THR A 558 6.23 -8.23 30.69
CA THR A 558 6.37 -8.58 32.12
C THR A 558 5.26 -7.98 32.97
N GLY A 559 4.85 -6.76 32.67
CA GLY A 559 3.73 -6.12 33.36
C GLY A 559 2.44 -6.91 33.17
N GLY A 560 2.18 -7.41 31.96
CA GLY A 560 1.03 -8.27 31.68
C GLY A 560 1.03 -9.58 32.47
N ALA A 561 2.20 -10.20 32.57
CA ALA A 561 2.38 -11.39 33.40
C ALA A 561 2.13 -11.12 34.89
N VAL A 562 2.65 -10.00 35.42
CA VAL A 562 2.43 -9.59 36.82
C VAL A 562 0.97 -9.25 37.07
N GLY A 563 0.33 -8.52 36.16
CA GLY A 563 -1.08 -8.19 36.24
C GLY A 563 -1.99 -9.43 36.25
N ALA A 564 -1.65 -10.48 35.50
CA ALA A 564 -2.34 -11.77 35.56
C ALA A 564 -2.24 -12.44 36.94
N LEU A 565 -1.10 -12.28 37.63
CA LEU A 565 -0.80 -12.90 38.93
C LEU A 565 -1.42 -12.15 40.12
N LEU A 566 -1.72 -10.86 39.98
CA LEU A 566 -2.32 -10.06 41.05
C LEU A 566 -3.84 -10.28 41.19
N VAL A 567 -4.51 -10.74 40.13
CA VAL A 567 -5.97 -10.96 40.11
C VAL A 567 -6.46 -12.07 41.05
N PRO A 568 -5.80 -13.24 41.13
CA PRO A 568 -6.23 -14.30 42.03
C PRO A 568 -5.88 -14.04 43.51
N ALA A 569 -4.91 -13.15 43.79
CA ALA A 569 -4.43 -12.91 45.15
C ALA A 569 -5.43 -12.16 46.04
N GLY A 570 -6.35 -11.38 45.45
CA GLY A 570 -7.36 -10.60 46.17
C GLY A 570 -8.72 -11.29 46.36
N ALA A 571 -8.97 -12.43 45.70
CA ALA A 571 -10.29 -13.06 45.65
C ALA A 571 -10.22 -14.55 46.03
N ALA A 572 -9.88 -14.84 47.29
CA ALA A 572 -9.69 -16.21 47.78
C ALA A 572 -10.94 -17.13 47.65
N ASN A 573 -12.14 -16.58 47.44
CA ASN A 573 -13.41 -17.33 47.41
C ASN A 573 -14.22 -17.19 46.11
N ALA A 574 -13.79 -16.39 45.12
CA ALA A 574 -14.54 -16.22 43.88
C ALA A 574 -14.03 -17.19 42.80
N LYS A 575 -14.95 -17.85 42.07
CA LYS A 575 -14.57 -18.64 40.89
C LYS A 575 -13.74 -17.76 39.96
N PRO A 576 -12.56 -18.23 39.49
CA PRO A 576 -11.70 -17.43 38.63
C PRO A 576 -12.43 -17.12 37.33
N ASP A 577 -12.86 -15.86 37.20
CA ASP A 577 -13.46 -15.35 35.99
C ASP A 577 -12.35 -15.00 34.99
N LEU A 578 -12.45 -15.61 33.80
CA LEU A 578 -11.52 -15.42 32.69
C LEU A 578 -11.46 -13.94 32.28
N LEU A 579 -12.56 -13.21 32.47
CA LEU A 579 -12.63 -11.76 32.25
C LEU A 579 -11.72 -11.00 33.22
N ARG A 580 -11.72 -11.34 34.51
CA ARG A 580 -10.86 -10.67 35.51
C ARG A 580 -9.37 -10.95 35.24
N ILE A 581 -9.02 -12.17 34.85
CA ILE A 581 -7.63 -12.53 34.51
C ILE A 581 -7.17 -11.77 33.27
N ALA A 582 -7.99 -11.73 32.22
CA ALA A 582 -7.73 -10.90 31.04
C ALA A 582 -7.64 -9.41 31.42
N GLY A 583 -8.45 -8.98 32.39
CA GLY A 583 -8.43 -7.64 32.96
C GLY A 583 -7.10 -7.28 33.62
N GLY A 584 -6.61 -8.18 34.49
CA GLY A 584 -5.30 -8.06 35.12
C GLY A 584 -4.16 -8.05 34.12
N VAL A 585 -4.17 -8.96 33.13
CA VAL A 585 -3.16 -9.00 32.05
C VAL A 585 -3.12 -7.67 31.31
N ALA A 586 -4.27 -7.17 30.88
CA ALA A 586 -4.34 -5.97 30.08
C ALA A 586 -3.88 -4.74 30.88
N LEU A 587 -4.31 -4.59 32.14
CA LEU A 587 -3.85 -3.53 33.04
C LEU A 587 -2.35 -3.62 33.31
N GLY A 588 -1.86 -4.83 33.57
CA GLY A 588 -0.46 -5.11 33.78
C GLY A 588 0.40 -4.74 32.57
N GLN A 589 -0.03 -5.06 31.36
CA GLN A 589 0.70 -4.72 30.13
C GLN A 589 0.86 -3.20 29.99
N SER A 590 -0.19 -2.45 30.27
CA SER A 590 -0.19 -1.00 30.19
C SER A 590 0.70 -0.35 31.25
N LEU A 591 0.69 -0.85 32.49
CA LEU A 591 1.60 -0.37 33.54
C LEU A 591 3.06 -0.71 33.22
N GLY A 592 3.29 -1.92 32.72
CA GLY A 592 4.59 -2.35 32.23
C GLY A 592 5.12 -1.46 31.11
N TYR A 593 4.28 -1.11 30.14
CA TYR A 593 4.61 -0.18 29.06
C TYR A 593 5.07 1.19 29.60
N GLY A 594 4.31 1.78 30.53
CA GLY A 594 4.65 3.06 31.15
C GLY A 594 5.97 3.03 31.93
N LEU A 595 6.18 1.98 32.73
CA LEU A 595 7.41 1.79 33.50
C LEU A 595 8.64 1.56 32.61
N GLY A 596 8.49 0.88 31.48
CA GLY A 596 9.57 0.70 30.51
C GLY A 596 10.01 1.99 29.85
N ILE A 597 9.04 2.85 29.50
CA ILE A 597 9.35 4.18 28.98
C ILE A 597 10.09 4.99 30.05
N ALA A 598 9.64 4.98 31.30
CA ALA A 598 10.30 5.69 32.39
C ALA A 598 11.72 5.16 32.66
N ALA A 599 11.90 3.84 32.72
CA ALA A 599 13.21 3.21 32.94
C ALA A 599 14.19 3.41 31.78
N ALA A 600 13.67 3.47 30.55
CA ALA A 600 14.47 3.75 29.36
C ALA A 600 15.08 5.16 29.39
N GLN A 601 14.38 6.12 30.01
CA GLN A 601 14.89 7.48 30.17
C GLN A 601 15.93 7.63 31.30
N GLY A 602 16.04 6.64 32.23
CA GLY A 602 16.77 6.81 33.49
C GLY A 602 18.02 5.95 33.72
N SER A 603 18.46 5.08 32.80
CA SER A 603 19.53 4.08 33.09
C SER A 603 20.82 4.18 32.24
N GLU A 604 21.99 4.16 32.91
CA GLU A 604 23.33 4.38 32.31
C GLU A 604 24.20 3.12 32.05
N LEU A 605 23.82 1.89 32.43
CA LEU A 605 24.70 0.72 32.20
C LEU A 605 24.82 0.36 30.70
N SER A 606 25.94 -0.30 30.33
CA SER A 606 26.23 -0.72 28.95
C SER A 606 25.19 -1.71 28.40
N ALA A 607 24.64 -1.40 27.22
CA ALA A 607 23.47 -2.04 26.61
C ALA A 607 23.55 -3.58 26.50
N ASP A 608 24.73 -4.13 26.24
CA ASP A 608 24.88 -5.57 25.95
C ASP A 608 24.78 -6.44 27.21
N ARG A 609 25.14 -5.92 28.39
CA ARG A 609 25.11 -6.67 29.66
C ARG A 609 23.78 -6.55 30.39
N GLN A 610 23.14 -5.38 30.32
CA GLN A 610 21.79 -5.22 30.87
C GLN A 610 20.78 -6.10 30.14
N GLY A 611 20.83 -6.12 28.81
CA GLY A 611 19.86 -6.87 28.01
C GLY A 611 19.83 -8.35 28.37
N VAL A 612 21.00 -8.98 28.51
CA VAL A 612 21.11 -10.41 28.85
C VAL A 612 20.64 -10.68 30.26
N LEU A 613 21.10 -9.88 31.23
CA LEU A 613 20.82 -10.12 32.65
C LEU A 613 19.33 -9.93 32.95
N TRP A 614 18.69 -8.93 32.34
CA TRP A 614 17.24 -8.75 32.45
C TRP A 614 16.49 -9.86 31.73
N LEU A 615 16.82 -10.13 30.46
CA LEU A 615 16.14 -11.14 29.64
C LEU A 615 16.15 -12.50 30.34
N ASP A 616 17.29 -12.98 30.83
CA ASP A 616 17.40 -14.28 31.49
C ASP A 616 16.63 -14.31 32.83
N SER A 617 16.63 -13.21 33.58
CA SER A 617 15.87 -13.06 34.84
C SER A 617 14.36 -13.15 34.64
N ALA A 618 13.77 -12.43 33.69
CA ALA A 618 12.34 -12.57 33.45
C ALA A 618 11.99 -13.86 32.73
N THR A 619 12.87 -14.41 31.90
CA THR A 619 12.60 -15.66 31.20
C THR A 619 12.37 -16.80 32.19
N LEU A 620 13.27 -16.94 33.17
CA LEU A 620 13.16 -17.96 34.20
C LEU A 620 12.13 -17.59 35.27
N GLY A 621 11.89 -16.30 35.53
CA GLY A 621 10.78 -15.83 36.36
C GLY A 621 9.40 -16.21 35.80
N VAL A 622 9.17 -15.94 34.51
CA VAL A 622 7.94 -16.32 33.79
C VAL A 622 7.81 -17.84 33.72
N ALA A 623 8.91 -18.57 33.50
CA ALA A 623 8.89 -20.02 33.55
C ALA A 623 8.50 -20.57 34.93
N GLY A 624 9.06 -20.00 36.00
CA GLY A 624 8.77 -20.37 37.39
C GLY A 624 7.34 -20.06 37.80
N ALA A 625 6.81 -18.89 37.42
CA ALA A 625 5.40 -18.55 37.58
C ALA A 625 4.49 -19.56 36.88
N GLY A 626 4.88 -19.94 35.65
CA GLY A 626 4.17 -20.93 34.85
C GLY A 626 4.13 -22.30 35.50
N LEU A 627 5.28 -22.77 36.01
CA LEU A 627 5.38 -24.04 36.73
C LEU A 627 4.48 -24.05 37.97
N GLY A 628 4.43 -22.96 38.74
CA GLY A 628 3.59 -22.89 39.93
C GLY A 628 2.09 -22.90 39.64
N LEU A 629 1.67 -22.35 38.49
CA LEU A 629 0.29 -22.43 38.03
C LEU A 629 -0.10 -23.82 37.46
N LEU A 630 0.88 -24.65 37.09
CA LEU A 630 0.66 -26.02 36.63
C LEU A 630 0.44 -27.03 37.77
N VAL A 631 0.94 -26.74 38.97
CA VAL A 631 0.79 -27.60 40.14
C VAL A 631 -0.65 -27.51 40.66
N ARG A 632 -1.39 -28.61 40.54
CA ARG A 632 -2.79 -28.70 40.99
C ARG A 632 -2.87 -28.58 42.51
N GLY A 633 -3.78 -27.75 43.03
CA GLY A 633 -3.98 -27.55 44.47
C GLY A 633 -2.96 -26.62 45.13
N ALA A 634 -2.04 -26.04 44.36
CA ALA A 634 -1.10 -25.07 44.87
C ALA A 634 -1.81 -23.76 45.24
N GLY A 635 -1.72 -23.34 46.51
CA GLY A 635 -2.24 -22.04 46.94
C GLY A 635 -1.54 -20.88 46.21
N PRO A 636 -2.10 -19.65 46.22
CA PRO A 636 -1.59 -18.49 45.47
C PRO A 636 -0.13 -18.10 45.81
N ARG A 637 0.40 -18.59 46.93
CA ARG A 637 1.80 -18.39 47.35
C ARG A 637 2.80 -19.22 46.54
N VAL A 638 2.40 -20.37 45.98
CA VAL A 638 3.30 -21.28 45.26
C VAL A 638 3.72 -20.72 43.89
N PRO A 639 2.81 -20.17 43.05
CA PRO A 639 3.21 -19.46 41.83
C PRO A 639 4.15 -18.27 42.12
N PHE A 640 3.90 -17.53 43.20
CA PHE A 640 4.75 -16.40 43.59
C PHE A 640 6.14 -16.86 44.05
N ALA A 641 6.22 -17.91 44.88
CA ALA A 641 7.48 -18.48 45.34
C ALA A 641 8.31 -19.06 44.17
N LEU A 642 7.67 -19.79 43.26
CA LEU A 642 8.34 -20.36 42.08
C LEU A 642 8.72 -19.29 41.05
N SER A 643 7.91 -18.25 40.87
CA SER A 643 8.29 -17.07 40.07
C SER A 643 9.51 -16.37 40.66
N SER A 644 9.52 -16.12 41.96
CA SER A 644 10.64 -15.48 42.67
C SER A 644 11.92 -16.33 42.59
N ALA A 645 11.79 -17.65 42.78
CA ALA A 645 12.90 -18.59 42.58
C ALA A 645 13.38 -18.58 41.12
N GLY A 646 12.46 -18.52 40.16
CA GLY A 646 12.75 -18.40 38.74
C GLY A 646 13.50 -17.11 38.39
N VAL A 647 13.09 -15.97 38.95
CA VAL A 647 13.78 -14.69 38.77
C VAL A 647 15.19 -14.74 39.37
N ALA A 648 15.34 -15.31 40.57
CA ALA A 648 16.64 -15.46 41.21
C ALA A 648 17.57 -16.39 40.42
N LEU A 649 17.06 -17.52 39.94
CA LEU A 649 17.79 -18.45 39.07
C LEU A 649 18.12 -17.81 37.73
N GLY A 650 17.22 -16.99 37.16
CA GLY A 650 17.46 -16.27 35.92
C GLY A 650 18.45 -15.14 36.02
N ALA A 651 18.47 -14.45 37.16
CA ALA A 651 19.50 -13.46 37.46
C ALA A 651 20.86 -14.13 37.65
N GLY A 652 20.91 -15.27 38.34
CA GLY A 652 22.13 -16.06 38.53
C GLY A 652 22.64 -16.66 37.22
N ALA A 653 21.77 -17.31 36.45
CA ALA A 653 22.09 -17.86 35.13
C ALA A 653 22.47 -16.76 34.16
N GLY A 654 21.74 -15.64 34.12
CA GLY A 654 22.06 -14.47 33.30
C GLY A 654 23.39 -13.82 33.70
N ALA A 655 23.72 -13.76 34.98
CA ALA A 655 25.03 -13.30 35.44
C ALA A 655 26.16 -14.23 34.98
N LEU A 656 25.99 -15.55 35.12
CA LEU A 656 26.97 -16.57 34.70
C LEU A 656 27.13 -16.64 33.18
N LEU A 657 26.01 -16.53 32.46
CA LEU A 657 25.94 -16.63 31.00
C LEU A 657 26.19 -15.29 30.32
N SER A 658 26.12 -14.14 31.00
CA SER A 658 26.41 -12.82 30.41
C SER A 658 27.82 -12.69 29.85
N ARG A 659 28.78 -13.47 30.37
CA ARG A 659 30.17 -13.48 29.87
C ARG A 659 30.28 -14.10 28.47
N PRO A 660 29.72 -15.30 28.20
CA PRO A 660 29.69 -15.86 26.84
C PRO A 660 28.53 -15.36 25.96
N LEU A 661 27.47 -14.76 26.54
CA LEU A 661 26.26 -14.40 25.81
C LEU A 661 26.25 -12.94 25.32
N SER A 662 27.02 -12.57 24.29
CA SER A 662 26.75 -11.28 23.61
C SER A 662 25.49 -11.41 22.74
N LEU A 663 24.35 -10.88 23.19
CA LEU A 663 23.13 -10.83 22.37
C LEU A 663 23.27 -9.75 21.30
N ARG A 664 23.28 -10.14 20.03
CA ARG A 664 23.19 -9.21 18.91
C ARG A 664 21.73 -8.91 18.63
N ALA A 665 21.42 -7.74 18.07
CA ALA A 665 20.07 -7.39 17.64
C ALA A 665 19.43 -8.40 16.67
N ARG A 666 20.25 -9.20 15.97
CA ARG A 666 19.78 -10.29 15.11
C ARG A 666 19.25 -11.50 15.90
N ASP A 667 19.77 -11.73 17.10
CA ASP A 667 19.44 -12.89 17.93
C ASP A 667 18.05 -12.71 18.58
N LEU A 668 17.63 -11.45 18.80
CA LEU A 668 16.31 -11.06 19.34
C LEU A 668 15.15 -11.66 18.55
N GLY A 669 15.27 -11.78 17.23
CA GLY A 669 14.24 -12.41 16.40
C GLY A 669 14.04 -13.89 16.75
N GLY A 670 15.13 -14.61 17.02
CA GLY A 670 15.08 -16.01 17.44
C GLY A 670 14.50 -16.16 18.84
N SER A 671 14.84 -15.26 19.76
CA SER A 671 14.30 -15.23 21.13
C SER A 671 12.79 -14.97 21.13
N LEU A 672 12.33 -13.97 20.37
CA LEU A 672 10.90 -13.62 20.28
C LEU A 672 10.10 -14.73 19.60
N PHE A 673 10.64 -15.30 18.53
CA PHE A 673 10.01 -16.44 17.86
C PHE A 673 9.92 -17.66 18.79
N GLY A 674 11.05 -18.03 19.41
CA GLY A 674 11.10 -19.13 20.36
C GLY A 674 10.15 -18.92 21.52
N SER A 675 10.08 -17.70 22.06
CA SER A 675 9.16 -17.33 23.14
C SER A 675 7.69 -17.47 22.73
N GLY A 676 7.28 -16.92 21.58
CA GLY A 676 5.91 -17.05 21.10
C GLY A 676 5.53 -18.50 20.78
N TYR A 677 6.43 -19.26 20.16
CA TYR A 677 6.21 -20.67 19.85
C TYR A 677 6.17 -21.54 21.10
N GLY A 678 7.07 -21.28 22.05
CA GLY A 678 7.08 -21.92 23.34
C GLY A 678 5.81 -21.62 24.12
N ALA A 679 5.33 -20.37 24.13
CA ALA A 679 4.06 -19.99 24.74
C ALA A 679 2.89 -20.79 24.18
N TRP A 680 2.86 -20.96 22.86
CA TRP A 680 1.87 -21.79 22.17
C TRP A 680 1.94 -23.24 22.64
N LEU A 681 3.10 -23.91 22.52
CA LEU A 681 3.26 -25.30 22.94
C LEU A 681 2.93 -25.50 24.42
N GLY A 682 3.40 -24.57 25.24
CA GLY A 682 3.18 -24.54 26.68
C GLY A 682 1.71 -24.41 27.04
N ALA A 683 0.94 -23.55 26.36
CA ALA A 683 -0.49 -23.35 26.63
C ALA A 683 -1.31 -24.65 26.48
N TRP A 684 -0.84 -25.52 25.59
CA TRP A 684 -1.49 -26.78 25.25
C TRP A 684 -0.90 -28.00 25.97
N LEU A 685 0.30 -27.90 26.55
CA LEU A 685 0.91 -28.96 27.35
C LEU A 685 -0.02 -29.49 28.47
N PRO A 686 -0.77 -28.66 29.22
CA PRO A 686 -1.72 -29.14 30.23
C PRO A 686 -2.81 -30.03 29.67
N ALA A 687 -3.22 -29.85 28.42
CA ALA A 687 -4.23 -30.70 27.79
C ALA A 687 -3.69 -32.09 27.45
N MET A 688 -2.37 -32.25 27.34
CA MET A 688 -1.74 -33.57 27.21
C MET A 688 -1.66 -34.29 28.55
N ILE A 689 -1.45 -33.55 29.65
CA ILE A 689 -1.31 -34.09 31.00
C ILE A 689 -2.69 -34.35 31.63
N TYR A 690 -3.58 -33.37 31.57
CA TYR A 690 -4.90 -33.38 32.19
C TYR A 690 -6.01 -33.51 31.14
N SER A 691 -7.08 -34.23 31.47
CA SER A 691 -8.23 -34.41 30.56
C SER A 691 -9.05 -33.13 30.37
N ALA A 692 -9.09 -32.25 31.37
CA ALA A 692 -9.76 -30.96 31.33
C ALA A 692 -8.94 -29.90 32.09
N PRO A 693 -7.88 -29.34 31.47
CA PRO A 693 -7.03 -28.37 32.16
C PRO A 693 -7.79 -27.07 32.42
N ALA A 694 -7.68 -26.57 33.65
CA ALA A 694 -8.21 -25.27 34.04
C ALA A 694 -7.53 -24.14 33.23
N ALA A 695 -8.20 -23.00 33.08
CA ALA A 695 -7.63 -21.84 32.38
C ALA A 695 -6.30 -21.38 32.99
N SER A 696 -6.17 -21.44 34.33
CA SER A 696 -4.93 -21.16 35.06
C SER A 696 -3.80 -22.11 34.69
N GLN A 697 -4.10 -23.40 34.48
CA GLN A 697 -3.11 -24.38 34.05
C GLN A 697 -2.65 -24.12 32.62
N ARG A 698 -3.56 -23.73 31.71
CA ARG A 698 -3.19 -23.31 30.34
C ARG A 698 -2.35 -22.03 30.36
N GLY A 699 -2.72 -21.04 31.17
CA GLY A 699 -1.90 -19.85 31.40
C GLY A 699 -0.52 -20.20 31.97
N GLY A 700 -0.48 -21.10 32.95
CA GLY A 700 0.76 -21.60 33.55
C GLY A 700 1.65 -22.33 32.55
N GLY A 701 1.05 -23.20 31.75
CA GLY A 701 1.70 -23.86 30.63
C GLY A 701 2.25 -22.85 29.63
N ALA A 702 1.46 -21.84 29.23
CA ALA A 702 1.90 -20.81 28.30
C ALA A 702 3.09 -20.01 28.84
N MET A 703 3.07 -19.64 30.13
CA MET A 703 4.18 -18.93 30.77
C MET A 703 5.42 -19.82 30.85
N LEU A 704 5.27 -21.09 31.26
CA LEU A 704 6.37 -22.07 31.26
C LEU A 704 7.00 -22.19 29.87
N GLY A 705 6.15 -22.38 28.86
CA GLY A 705 6.56 -22.49 27.48
C GLY A 705 7.19 -21.20 26.94
N THR A 706 6.69 -20.02 27.30
CA THR A 706 7.26 -18.72 26.93
C THR A 706 8.71 -18.63 27.39
N GLY A 707 8.97 -19.04 28.65
CA GLY A 707 10.29 -19.03 29.23
C GLY A 707 11.24 -20.04 28.57
N LEU A 708 10.82 -21.30 28.46
CA LEU A 708 11.60 -22.35 27.81
C LEU A 708 11.85 -22.06 26.33
N GLY A 709 10.86 -21.50 25.65
CA GLY A 709 10.91 -21.13 24.24
C GLY A 709 11.87 -19.98 23.99
N LEU A 710 11.92 -18.99 24.87
CA LEU A 710 12.87 -17.89 24.77
C LEU A 710 14.32 -18.41 24.96
N LEU A 711 14.54 -19.29 25.94
CA LEU A 711 15.83 -19.97 26.12
C LEU A 711 16.21 -20.77 24.88
N ALA A 712 15.29 -21.59 24.36
CA ALA A 712 15.51 -22.37 23.15
C ALA A 712 15.79 -21.46 21.93
N GLY A 713 15.10 -20.33 21.81
CA GLY A 713 15.32 -19.32 20.76
C GLY A 713 16.70 -18.65 20.87
N ASN A 714 17.14 -18.35 22.08
CA ASN A 714 18.48 -17.83 22.36
C ASN A 714 19.58 -18.84 22.01
N VAL A 715 19.40 -20.12 22.36
CA VAL A 715 20.36 -21.19 22.02
C VAL A 715 20.35 -21.44 20.51
N THR A 716 19.17 -21.54 19.91
CA THR A 716 19.01 -21.85 18.48
C THR A 716 19.54 -20.73 17.59
N SER A 717 19.33 -19.46 17.94
CA SER A 717 19.88 -18.31 17.19
C SER A 717 21.41 -18.26 17.16
N ARG A 718 22.08 -19.03 18.04
CA ARG A 718 23.54 -19.20 18.04
C ARG A 718 23.99 -20.40 17.23
N LEU A 719 23.29 -21.52 17.35
CA LEU A 719 23.60 -22.75 16.63
C LEU A 719 23.26 -22.62 15.14
N VAL A 720 22.24 -21.83 14.83
CA VAL A 720 21.73 -21.61 13.49
C VAL A 720 21.78 -20.11 13.23
N ASP A 721 22.55 -19.66 12.23
CA ASP A 721 22.52 -18.28 11.75
C ASP A 721 21.22 -18.05 10.96
N ALA A 722 20.11 -18.03 11.70
CA ALA A 722 18.78 -17.89 11.17
C ALA A 722 18.57 -16.44 10.80
N SER A 723 18.62 -16.13 9.50
CA SER A 723 18.23 -14.80 9.03
C SER A 723 16.80 -14.48 9.50
N PRO A 724 16.43 -13.21 9.74
CA PRO A 724 15.06 -12.82 10.10
C PRO A 724 14.00 -13.34 9.12
N ARG A 725 14.38 -13.54 7.85
CA ARG A 725 13.52 -14.18 6.84
C ARG A 725 13.31 -15.66 7.12
N GLY A 726 14.36 -16.39 7.45
CA GLY A 726 14.26 -17.80 7.80
C GLY A 726 13.42 -18.03 9.05
N LEU A 727 13.53 -17.15 10.05
CA LEU A 727 12.65 -17.17 11.22
C LEU A 727 11.19 -16.86 10.85
N GLY A 728 10.96 -15.92 9.95
CA GLY A 728 9.62 -15.65 9.40
C GLY A 728 9.01 -16.86 8.70
N TYR A 729 9.80 -17.62 7.94
CA TYR A 729 9.33 -18.83 7.24
C TYR A 729 9.10 -20.00 8.19
N ALA A 730 9.98 -20.20 9.16
CA ALA A 730 9.78 -21.18 10.22
C ALA A 730 8.50 -20.86 11.01
N GLY A 731 8.25 -19.60 11.35
CA GLY A 731 7.04 -19.21 12.07
C GLY A 731 5.77 -19.28 11.26
N PHE A 732 5.81 -18.88 9.99
CA PHE A 732 4.70 -19.07 9.07
C PHE A 732 4.36 -20.57 8.92
N GLY A 733 5.37 -21.41 8.70
CA GLY A 733 5.21 -22.86 8.63
C GLY A 733 4.63 -23.43 9.92
N ALA A 734 5.16 -23.02 11.08
CA ALA A 734 4.67 -23.46 12.39
C ALA A 734 3.19 -23.14 12.61
N ALA A 735 2.76 -21.92 12.27
CA ALA A 735 1.38 -21.48 12.41
C ALA A 735 0.44 -22.22 11.45
N ALA A 736 0.83 -22.35 10.19
CA ALA A 736 0.03 -23.07 9.19
C ALA A 736 -0.07 -24.57 9.52
N GLY A 737 1.03 -25.20 9.96
CA GLY A 737 1.04 -26.58 10.44
C GLY A 737 0.20 -26.78 11.70
N ALA A 738 0.23 -25.84 12.64
CA ALA A 738 -0.61 -25.90 13.84
C ALA A 738 -2.10 -25.85 13.47
N ALA A 739 -2.49 -24.91 12.60
CA ALA A 739 -3.86 -24.80 12.10
C ALA A 739 -4.28 -26.10 11.38
N ALA A 740 -3.41 -26.64 10.52
CA ALA A 740 -3.65 -27.89 9.81
C ALA A 740 -3.89 -29.06 10.79
N GLY A 741 -2.98 -29.26 11.76
CA GLY A 741 -3.05 -30.35 12.72
C GLY A 741 -4.22 -30.24 13.71
N ALA A 742 -4.49 -29.03 14.23
CA ALA A 742 -5.66 -28.78 15.06
C ALA A 742 -6.95 -29.07 14.30
N GLY A 743 -6.99 -28.62 13.05
CA GLY A 743 -8.13 -28.83 12.17
C GLY A 743 -8.41 -30.30 11.90
N VAL A 744 -7.38 -31.06 11.53
CA VAL A 744 -7.49 -32.52 11.31
C VAL A 744 -7.90 -33.24 12.59
N GLY A 745 -7.36 -32.84 13.75
CA GLY A 745 -7.78 -33.40 15.03
C GLY A 745 -9.27 -33.20 15.28
N MET A 746 -9.78 -31.98 15.07
CA MET A 746 -11.20 -31.65 15.24
C MET A 746 -12.12 -32.29 14.21
N LEU A 747 -11.60 -32.66 13.03
CA LEU A 747 -12.35 -33.34 11.96
C LEU A 747 -12.53 -34.84 12.19
N VAL A 748 -11.72 -35.47 13.06
CA VAL A 748 -11.75 -36.91 13.29
C VAL A 748 -12.38 -37.17 14.67
N PRO A 749 -13.65 -37.60 14.75
CA PRO A 749 -14.34 -37.76 16.03
C PRO A 749 -13.66 -38.74 16.99
N ALA A 750 -12.90 -39.70 16.45
CA ALA A 750 -12.13 -40.67 17.25
C ALA A 750 -10.91 -40.05 17.96
N VAL A 751 -10.49 -38.86 17.56
CA VAL A 751 -9.35 -38.17 18.16
C VAL A 751 -9.82 -37.46 19.42
N THR A 752 -9.40 -37.98 20.57
CA THR A 752 -9.63 -37.33 21.87
C THR A 752 -8.98 -35.94 21.92
N SER A 753 -9.41 -35.08 22.85
CA SER A 753 -8.80 -33.75 23.06
C SER A 753 -7.27 -33.80 23.20
N ARG A 754 -6.73 -34.87 23.79
CA ARG A 754 -5.28 -35.14 23.83
C ARG A 754 -4.68 -35.37 22.45
N GLY A 755 -5.31 -36.25 21.67
CA GLY A 755 -4.89 -36.54 20.30
C GLY A 755 -4.94 -35.30 19.39
N GLU A 756 -5.91 -34.41 19.57
CA GLU A 756 -6.00 -33.16 18.80
C GLU A 756 -4.82 -32.24 19.08
N VAL A 757 -4.49 -32.08 20.36
CA VAL A 757 -3.34 -31.28 20.79
C VAL A 757 -2.04 -31.89 20.31
N SER A 758 -1.91 -33.22 20.34
CA SER A 758 -0.75 -33.93 19.79
C SER A 758 -0.63 -33.74 18.28
N LEU A 759 -1.73 -33.83 17.52
CA LEU A 759 -1.73 -33.58 16.07
C LEU A 759 -1.39 -32.12 15.74
N MET A 760 -1.98 -31.16 16.46
CA MET A 760 -1.69 -29.74 16.31
C MET A 760 -0.21 -29.44 16.55
N ASN A 761 0.34 -29.89 17.68
CA ASN A 761 1.75 -29.64 18.03
C ASN A 761 2.70 -30.39 17.09
N GLY A 762 2.38 -31.64 16.73
CA GLY A 762 3.16 -32.45 15.81
C GLY A 762 3.21 -31.86 14.40
N ALA A 763 2.06 -31.45 13.86
CA ALA A 763 1.98 -30.82 12.54
C ALA A 763 2.64 -29.43 12.54
N SER A 764 2.49 -28.67 13.63
CA SER A 764 3.19 -27.40 13.81
C SER A 764 4.70 -27.57 13.80
N LEU A 765 5.23 -28.53 14.56
CA LEU A 765 6.65 -28.82 14.63
C LEU A 765 7.17 -29.30 13.26
N ALA A 766 6.46 -30.22 12.60
CA ALA A 766 6.82 -30.72 11.29
C ALA A 766 6.87 -29.60 10.24
N ALA A 767 5.88 -28.71 10.22
CA ALA A 767 5.83 -27.58 9.30
C ALA A 767 6.85 -26.49 9.65
N MET A 768 7.17 -26.28 10.93
CA MET A 768 8.25 -25.40 11.36
C MET A 768 9.61 -25.91 10.89
N LEU A 769 9.90 -27.20 11.12
CA LEU A 769 11.13 -27.84 10.67
C LEU A 769 11.24 -27.81 9.15
N THR A 770 10.16 -28.12 8.45
CA THR A 770 10.10 -28.05 6.98
C THR A 770 10.32 -26.61 6.50
N GLY A 771 9.67 -25.62 7.10
CA GLY A 771 9.85 -24.20 6.79
C GLY A 771 11.27 -23.72 7.06
N GLY A 772 11.90 -24.15 8.16
CA GLY A 772 13.28 -23.85 8.50
C GLY A 772 14.30 -24.51 7.56
N ILE A 773 14.10 -25.79 7.24
CA ILE A 773 14.94 -26.53 6.28
C ILE A 773 14.79 -25.90 4.89
N LEU A 774 13.57 -25.59 4.46
CA LEU A 774 13.35 -25.01 3.14
C LEU A 774 13.68 -23.52 3.09
N ALA A 775 13.83 -22.82 4.22
CA ALA A 775 14.01 -21.36 4.25
C ALA A 775 15.17 -20.85 3.39
N HIS A 776 16.25 -21.63 3.22
CA HIS A 776 17.38 -21.25 2.37
C HIS A 776 17.08 -21.40 0.87
N ARG A 777 16.08 -22.21 0.51
CA ARG A 777 15.59 -22.43 -0.86
C ARG A 777 14.38 -21.56 -1.17
N LEU A 778 13.54 -21.27 -0.17
CA LEU A 778 12.35 -20.44 -0.31
C LEU A 778 12.76 -18.98 -0.50
N ARG A 779 12.29 -18.38 -1.60
CA ARG A 779 12.44 -16.95 -1.85
C ARG A 779 11.08 -16.28 -1.72
N LEU A 780 10.44 -16.41 -0.55
CA LEU A 780 9.13 -15.82 -0.37
C LEU A 780 9.21 -14.30 -0.42
N SER A 781 8.68 -13.73 -1.50
CA SER A 781 8.42 -12.30 -1.62
C SER A 781 7.19 -11.92 -0.77
N PRO A 782 6.92 -10.63 -0.52
CA PRO A 782 5.65 -10.22 0.09
C PRO A 782 4.42 -10.67 -0.71
N ALA A 783 4.53 -10.82 -2.03
CA ALA A 783 3.47 -11.35 -2.87
C ALA A 783 3.17 -12.82 -2.52
N ASP A 784 4.22 -13.60 -2.25
CA ASP A 784 4.10 -15.01 -1.93
C ASP A 784 3.40 -15.23 -0.58
N ILE A 785 3.60 -14.31 0.37
CA ILE A 785 2.85 -14.29 1.64
C ILE A 785 1.37 -13.98 1.38
N GLY A 786 1.06 -13.04 0.48
CA GLY A 786 -0.31 -12.78 0.05
C GLY A 786 -0.94 -14.02 -0.60
N LEU A 787 -0.20 -14.74 -1.44
CA LEU A 787 -0.67 -15.97 -2.08
C LEU A 787 -0.91 -17.09 -1.05
N ALA A 788 -0.07 -17.14 -0.02
CA ALA A 788 -0.28 -18.00 1.14
C ALA A 788 -1.59 -17.70 1.87
N GLN A 789 -1.95 -16.42 2.03
CA GLN A 789 -3.24 -16.01 2.61
C GLN A 789 -4.42 -16.38 1.72
N VAL A 790 -4.32 -16.22 0.40
CA VAL A 790 -5.35 -16.67 -0.55
C VAL A 790 -5.58 -18.16 -0.42
N GLY A 791 -4.50 -18.94 -0.38
CA GLY A 791 -4.56 -20.38 -0.15
C GLY A 791 -5.22 -20.73 1.18
N ALA A 792 -4.89 -20.01 2.25
CA ALA A 792 -5.51 -20.20 3.56
C ALA A 792 -7.03 -19.96 3.49
N LEU A 793 -7.47 -18.84 2.92
CA LEU A 793 -8.90 -18.53 2.79
C LEU A 793 -9.63 -19.57 1.94
N TYR A 794 -9.05 -19.94 0.80
CA TYR A 794 -9.61 -20.94 -0.10
C TYR A 794 -9.70 -22.31 0.56
N GLY A 795 -8.62 -22.74 1.22
CA GLY A 795 -8.58 -24.00 1.94
C GLY A 795 -9.59 -24.01 3.08
N ALA A 796 -9.67 -22.94 3.87
CA ALA A 796 -10.62 -22.79 4.97
C ALA A 796 -12.07 -22.92 4.50
N ALA A 797 -12.43 -22.23 3.42
CA ALA A 797 -13.75 -22.33 2.82
C ALA A 797 -14.03 -23.76 2.31
N THR A 798 -13.05 -24.38 1.65
CA THR A 798 -13.21 -25.71 1.04
C THR A 798 -13.35 -26.81 2.11
N LEU A 799 -12.43 -26.88 3.07
CA LEU A 799 -12.44 -27.92 4.09
C LEU A 799 -13.41 -27.63 5.23
N GLY A 800 -13.76 -26.36 5.50
CA GLY A 800 -14.82 -25.99 6.45
C GLY A 800 -16.21 -26.49 6.07
N LEU A 801 -16.44 -26.70 4.76
CA LEU A 801 -17.68 -27.26 4.25
C LEU A 801 -17.69 -28.80 4.20
N LEU A 802 -16.52 -29.43 4.29
CA LEU A 802 -16.39 -30.89 4.18
C LEU A 802 -17.25 -31.67 5.21
N PRO A 803 -17.33 -31.28 6.50
CA PRO A 803 -18.20 -31.95 7.46
C PRO A 803 -19.67 -31.93 7.04
N ARG A 804 -20.15 -30.78 6.55
CA ARG A 804 -21.54 -30.62 6.07
C ARG A 804 -21.80 -31.39 4.78
N ALA A 805 -20.79 -31.57 3.93
CA ALA A 805 -20.92 -32.37 2.72
C ALA A 805 -21.00 -33.87 3.03
N ARG A 806 -20.27 -34.33 4.07
CA ARG A 806 -20.16 -35.75 4.43
C ARG A 806 -21.34 -36.27 5.24
N GLN A 807 -21.91 -35.46 6.12
CA GLN A 807 -23.01 -35.87 7.01
C GLN A 807 -24.32 -35.20 6.56
N SER A 808 -25.40 -35.98 6.49
CA SER A 808 -26.75 -35.44 6.24
C SER A 808 -27.35 -34.71 7.45
N GLY A 809 -26.67 -34.74 8.61
CA GLY A 809 -27.03 -34.01 9.82
C GLY A 809 -26.20 -32.74 10.04
N ASP A 810 -26.57 -31.97 11.07
CA ASP A 810 -25.83 -30.76 11.46
C ASP A 810 -24.43 -31.13 11.97
N ALA A 811 -23.43 -30.96 11.10
CA ALA A 811 -22.03 -31.10 11.48
C ALA A 811 -21.75 -30.24 12.71
N SER A 812 -21.10 -30.81 13.72
CA SER A 812 -20.86 -30.09 14.97
C SER A 812 -20.03 -28.82 14.72
N ALA A 813 -20.23 -27.78 15.53
CA ALA A 813 -19.43 -26.56 15.43
C ALA A 813 -17.91 -26.85 15.53
N ARG A 814 -17.54 -27.90 16.27
CA ARG A 814 -16.17 -28.42 16.38
C ARG A 814 -15.64 -28.96 15.05
N GLU A 815 -16.38 -29.85 14.39
CA GLU A 815 -15.96 -30.40 13.10
C GLU A 815 -15.87 -29.31 12.03
N GLN A 816 -16.81 -28.36 12.01
CA GLN A 816 -16.76 -27.22 11.08
C GLN A 816 -15.54 -26.34 11.30
N LEU A 817 -15.25 -25.98 12.56
CA LEU A 817 -14.04 -25.25 12.92
C LEU A 817 -12.79 -26.08 12.56
N GLY A 818 -12.85 -27.40 12.75
CA GLY A 818 -11.81 -28.33 12.35
C GLY A 818 -11.52 -28.26 10.85
N GLY A 819 -12.57 -28.31 10.03
CA GLY A 819 -12.50 -28.13 8.58
C GLY A 819 -11.88 -26.79 8.19
N VAL A 820 -12.31 -25.70 8.82
CA VAL A 820 -11.79 -24.34 8.56
C VAL A 820 -10.30 -24.25 8.88
N LEU A 821 -9.87 -24.74 10.05
CA LEU A 821 -8.47 -24.68 10.46
C LEU A 821 -7.58 -25.61 9.61
N ALA A 822 -8.06 -26.82 9.31
CA ALA A 822 -7.38 -27.79 8.46
C ALA A 822 -7.16 -27.19 7.07
N GLY A 823 -8.24 -26.64 6.52
CA GLY A 823 -8.29 -25.85 5.32
C GLY A 823 -7.29 -24.72 5.27
N ALA A 824 -7.35 -23.84 6.25
CA ALA A 824 -6.47 -22.68 6.33
C ALA A 824 -5.00 -23.08 6.34
N GLY A 825 -4.65 -24.04 7.21
CA GLY A 825 -3.27 -24.52 7.34
C GLY A 825 -2.74 -25.17 6.06
N LEU A 826 -3.48 -26.15 5.51
CA LEU A 826 -3.07 -26.87 4.30
C LEU A 826 -3.05 -25.96 3.08
N GLY A 827 -4.07 -25.13 2.92
CA GLY A 827 -4.17 -24.18 1.82
C GLY A 827 -3.00 -23.20 1.81
N ALA A 828 -2.64 -22.66 2.98
CA ALA A 828 -1.50 -21.74 3.11
C ALA A 828 -0.15 -22.41 2.78
N LEU A 829 0.04 -23.66 3.22
CA LEU A 829 1.26 -24.43 2.91
C LEU A 829 1.37 -24.77 1.43
N VAL A 830 0.26 -25.23 0.82
CA VAL A 830 0.22 -25.57 -0.62
C VAL A 830 0.51 -24.34 -1.46
N THR A 831 -0.14 -23.21 -1.20
CA THR A 831 0.10 -22.01 -2.01
C THR A 831 1.44 -21.34 -1.74
N ALA A 832 1.99 -21.44 -0.52
CA ALA A 832 3.38 -21.05 -0.27
C ALA A 832 4.38 -21.91 -1.08
N GLY A 833 4.07 -23.20 -1.27
CA GLY A 833 4.81 -24.09 -2.17
C GLY A 833 4.67 -23.70 -3.64
N VAL A 834 3.44 -23.46 -4.10
CA VAL A 834 3.16 -23.00 -5.48
C VAL A 834 3.80 -21.65 -5.78
N ALA A 835 3.87 -20.74 -4.80
CA ALA A 835 4.53 -19.44 -4.94
C ALA A 835 6.02 -19.55 -5.30
N GLN A 836 6.66 -20.70 -5.03
CA GLN A 836 8.04 -20.94 -5.47
C GLN A 836 8.15 -21.27 -6.96
N ALA A 837 7.07 -21.79 -7.56
CA ALA A 837 7.00 -22.12 -8.98
C ALA A 837 6.42 -20.98 -9.83
N VAL A 838 5.71 -20.03 -9.21
CA VAL A 838 5.01 -18.95 -9.90
C VAL A 838 5.47 -17.59 -9.36
N GLU A 839 6.11 -16.80 -10.22
CA GLU A 839 6.40 -15.40 -9.91
C GLU A 839 5.15 -14.55 -10.20
N LEU A 840 4.40 -14.20 -9.15
CA LEU A 840 3.30 -13.23 -9.24
C LEU A 840 3.75 -11.87 -8.71
N ALA A 841 3.33 -10.78 -9.36
CA ALA A 841 3.51 -9.47 -8.77
C ALA A 841 2.57 -9.32 -7.56
N GLY A 842 2.94 -8.49 -6.58
CA GLY A 842 2.10 -8.28 -5.40
C GLY A 842 0.70 -7.74 -5.72
N MET A 843 0.55 -7.01 -6.83
CA MET A 843 -0.77 -6.60 -7.33
C MET A 843 -1.57 -7.78 -7.88
N ASP A 844 -0.95 -8.64 -8.69
CA ASP A 844 -1.62 -9.83 -9.24
C ASP A 844 -2.14 -10.75 -8.11
N VAL A 845 -1.41 -10.84 -7.00
CA VAL A 845 -1.86 -11.59 -5.82
C VAL A 845 -3.05 -10.93 -5.12
N LEU A 846 -3.05 -9.60 -5.01
CA LEU A 846 -4.21 -8.86 -4.48
C LEU A 846 -5.43 -9.09 -5.37
N GLU A 847 -5.26 -9.02 -6.69
CA GLU A 847 -6.33 -9.25 -7.66
C GLU A 847 -6.85 -10.69 -7.58
N LEU A 848 -5.95 -11.67 -7.52
CA LEU A 848 -6.31 -13.05 -7.28
C LEU A 848 -7.11 -13.22 -5.98
N SER A 849 -6.72 -12.53 -4.90
CA SER A 849 -7.43 -12.52 -3.62
C SER A 849 -8.84 -11.96 -3.77
N VAL A 850 -8.96 -10.83 -4.46
CA VAL A 850 -10.22 -10.13 -4.69
C VAL A 850 -11.17 -11.01 -5.52
N PHE A 851 -10.70 -11.62 -6.61
CA PHE A 851 -11.53 -12.51 -7.43
C PHE A 851 -11.93 -13.79 -6.67
N THR A 852 -11.04 -14.36 -5.88
CA THR A 852 -11.33 -15.53 -5.05
C THR A 852 -12.38 -15.21 -3.99
N ALA A 853 -12.20 -14.09 -3.26
CA ALA A 853 -13.16 -13.61 -2.26
C ALA A 853 -14.51 -13.28 -2.90
N SER A 854 -14.52 -12.67 -4.09
CA SER A 854 -15.74 -12.40 -4.85
C SER A 854 -16.44 -13.70 -5.27
N GLY A 855 -15.70 -14.73 -5.68
CA GLY A 855 -16.27 -16.04 -5.98
C GLY A 855 -16.96 -16.67 -4.77
N PHE A 856 -16.30 -16.66 -3.61
CA PHE A 856 -16.91 -17.19 -2.38
C PHE A 856 -18.09 -16.34 -1.89
N GLY A 857 -17.99 -15.02 -1.93
CA GLY A 857 -19.08 -14.14 -1.56
C GLY A 857 -20.27 -14.28 -2.53
N PHE A 858 -20.03 -14.44 -3.83
CA PHE A 858 -21.10 -14.69 -4.80
C PHE A 858 -21.76 -16.04 -4.56
N GLY A 859 -20.98 -17.11 -4.40
CA GLY A 859 -21.49 -18.45 -4.12
C GLY A 859 -22.25 -18.53 -2.79
N GLY A 860 -21.73 -17.91 -1.73
CA GLY A 860 -22.40 -17.79 -0.43
C GLY A 860 -23.66 -16.93 -0.48
N GLY A 861 -23.62 -15.84 -1.26
CA GLY A 861 -24.77 -14.98 -1.51
C GLY A 861 -25.90 -15.74 -2.21
N LEU A 862 -25.58 -16.47 -3.28
CA LEU A 862 -26.54 -17.33 -3.98
C LEU A 862 -27.08 -18.46 -3.11
N ALA A 863 -26.22 -19.08 -2.30
CA ALA A 863 -26.63 -20.13 -1.38
C ALA A 863 -27.68 -19.64 -0.37
N LEU A 864 -27.43 -18.47 0.22
CA LEU A 864 -28.37 -17.81 1.14
C LEU A 864 -29.66 -17.37 0.43
N LEU A 865 -29.54 -16.77 -0.76
CA LEU A 865 -30.68 -16.30 -1.56
C LEU A 865 -31.59 -17.45 -2.01
N ALA A 866 -31.00 -18.59 -2.40
CA ALA A 866 -31.74 -19.77 -2.84
C ALA A 866 -32.33 -20.60 -1.69
N ARG A 867 -32.03 -20.27 -0.42
CA ARG A 867 -32.25 -21.15 0.73
C ARG A 867 -31.69 -22.55 0.47
N ALA A 868 -30.53 -22.62 -0.18
CA ALA A 868 -29.94 -23.88 -0.56
C ALA A 868 -29.69 -24.73 0.69
N GLY A 869 -30.07 -26.01 0.65
CA GLY A 869 -29.70 -26.95 1.70
C GLY A 869 -28.18 -26.95 1.94
N THR A 870 -27.74 -27.44 3.09
CA THR A 870 -26.32 -27.40 3.49
C THR A 870 -25.35 -27.91 2.41
N GLN A 871 -25.71 -29.00 1.72
CA GLN A 871 -24.94 -29.56 0.60
C GLN A 871 -24.91 -28.64 -0.62
N HIS A 872 -26.06 -28.11 -1.06
CA HIS A 872 -26.12 -27.20 -2.21
C HIS A 872 -25.42 -25.89 -1.92
N SER A 873 -25.53 -25.38 -0.69
CA SER A 873 -24.79 -24.21 -0.22
C SER A 873 -23.28 -24.43 -0.29
N ALA A 874 -22.82 -25.61 0.14
CA ALA A 874 -21.41 -25.99 0.05
C ALA A 874 -20.93 -26.07 -1.41
N LEU A 875 -21.70 -26.71 -2.29
CA LEU A 875 -21.40 -26.82 -3.70
C LEU A 875 -21.38 -25.47 -4.41
N LEU A 876 -22.31 -24.57 -4.10
CA LEU A 876 -22.33 -23.21 -4.64
C LEU A 876 -21.11 -22.41 -4.16
N LEU A 877 -20.84 -22.43 -2.85
CA LEU A 877 -19.72 -21.67 -2.29
C LEU A 877 -18.37 -22.18 -2.82
N GLN A 878 -18.18 -23.49 -2.91
CA GLN A 878 -16.95 -24.09 -3.44
C GLN A 878 -16.84 -23.97 -4.96
N GLY A 879 -17.89 -24.29 -5.72
CA GLY A 879 -17.88 -24.24 -7.18
C GLY A 879 -17.68 -22.82 -7.70
N VAL A 880 -18.40 -21.86 -7.14
CA VAL A 880 -18.27 -20.45 -7.51
C VAL A 880 -16.96 -19.86 -6.95
N GLY A 881 -16.54 -20.22 -5.73
CA GLY A 881 -15.24 -19.82 -5.18
C GLY A 881 -14.05 -20.30 -6.03
N SER A 882 -14.10 -21.55 -6.51
CA SER A 882 -13.11 -22.12 -7.44
C SER A 882 -13.10 -21.37 -8.77
N THR A 883 -14.28 -21.02 -9.27
CA THR A 883 -14.42 -20.22 -10.49
C THR A 883 -13.82 -18.83 -10.31
N GLY A 884 -14.04 -18.19 -9.15
CA GLY A 884 -13.42 -16.92 -8.77
C GLY A 884 -11.89 -17.02 -8.75
N LEU A 885 -11.34 -18.06 -8.13
CA LEU A 885 -9.89 -18.30 -8.14
C LEU A 885 -9.34 -18.49 -9.56
N ALA A 886 -10.01 -19.30 -10.39
CA ALA A 886 -9.60 -19.56 -11.77
C ALA A 886 -9.65 -18.28 -12.62
N LEU A 887 -10.73 -17.50 -12.51
CA LEU A 887 -10.86 -16.20 -13.17
C LEU A 887 -9.80 -15.22 -12.70
N GLY A 888 -9.55 -15.14 -11.38
CA GLY A 888 -8.48 -14.31 -10.82
C GLY A 888 -7.10 -14.69 -11.38
N ALA A 889 -6.79 -15.98 -11.47
CA ALA A 889 -5.52 -16.46 -12.01
C ALA A 889 -5.38 -16.14 -13.52
N LEU A 890 -6.47 -16.23 -14.28
CA LEU A 890 -6.50 -15.93 -15.71
C LEU A 890 -6.44 -14.42 -16.01
N LEU A 891 -7.11 -13.61 -15.19
CA LEU A 891 -7.30 -12.18 -15.43
C LEU A 891 -6.24 -11.33 -14.76
N ALA A 892 -5.76 -11.67 -13.56
CA ALA A 892 -4.86 -10.80 -12.80
C ALA A 892 -3.64 -10.30 -13.61
N PRO A 893 -2.91 -11.13 -14.38
CA PRO A 893 -1.79 -10.63 -15.19
C PRO A 893 -2.18 -9.62 -16.28
N ARG A 894 -3.47 -9.51 -16.60
CA ARG A 894 -4.05 -8.64 -17.63
C ARG A 894 -4.72 -7.40 -17.05
N LEU A 895 -5.06 -7.41 -15.75
CA LEU A 895 -5.71 -6.27 -15.13
C LEU A 895 -4.66 -5.23 -14.74
N ARG A 896 -5.04 -3.97 -14.87
CA ARG A 896 -4.26 -2.83 -14.42
C ARG A 896 -5.20 -1.94 -13.64
N TYR A 897 -4.84 -1.70 -12.38
CA TYR A 897 -5.60 -0.80 -11.54
C TYR A 897 -4.86 0.52 -11.38
N SER A 898 -5.59 1.60 -11.63
CA SER A 898 -5.23 2.94 -11.19
C SER A 898 -5.86 3.20 -9.80
N GLU A 899 -5.36 4.22 -9.09
CA GLU A 899 -6.01 4.68 -7.84
C GLU A 899 -7.46 5.14 -8.08
N ARG A 900 -7.81 5.50 -9.32
CA ARG A 900 -9.15 5.98 -9.71
C ARG A 900 -10.17 4.85 -9.76
N ASP A 901 -9.70 3.66 -10.13
CA ASP A 901 -10.55 2.49 -10.34
C ASP A 901 -11.14 1.99 -9.01
N ALA A 902 -10.48 2.27 -7.89
CA ALA A 902 -10.96 1.89 -6.56
C ALA A 902 -12.32 2.50 -6.23
N LEU A 903 -12.59 3.75 -6.65
CA LEU A 903 -13.90 4.37 -6.41
C LEU A 903 -14.97 3.72 -7.27
N LEU A 904 -14.68 3.49 -8.56
CA LEU A 904 -15.60 2.81 -9.47
C LEU A 904 -15.98 1.42 -8.94
N VAL A 905 -14.98 0.62 -8.54
CA VAL A 905 -15.16 -0.72 -7.95
C VAL A 905 -16.00 -0.66 -6.68
N ALA A 906 -15.72 0.30 -5.79
CA ALA A 906 -16.48 0.46 -4.55
C ALA A 906 -17.93 0.88 -4.80
N THR A 907 -18.16 1.86 -5.68
CA THR A 907 -19.51 2.31 -6.05
C THR A 907 -20.32 1.20 -6.68
N LEU A 908 -19.73 0.46 -7.63
CA LEU A 908 -20.39 -0.66 -8.28
C LEU A 908 -20.70 -1.78 -7.30
N SER A 909 -19.77 -2.11 -6.41
CA SER A 909 -20.01 -3.10 -5.35
C SER A 909 -21.13 -2.66 -4.42
N ALA A 910 -21.13 -1.43 -3.92
CA ALA A 910 -22.17 -0.93 -3.03
C ALA A 910 -23.56 -0.87 -3.71
N GLY A 911 -23.61 -0.32 -4.92
CA GLY A 911 -24.84 -0.24 -5.71
C GLY A 911 -25.41 -1.62 -6.05
N ALA A 912 -24.55 -2.56 -6.44
CA ALA A 912 -24.97 -3.92 -6.70
C ALA A 912 -25.39 -4.66 -5.41
N ALA A 913 -24.76 -4.38 -4.26
CA ALA A 913 -25.17 -4.92 -2.97
C ALA A 913 -26.58 -4.47 -2.58
N PHE A 914 -26.86 -3.18 -2.72
CA PHE A 914 -28.18 -2.62 -2.51
C PHE A 914 -29.21 -3.29 -3.43
N ASN A 915 -28.92 -3.32 -4.73
CA ASN A 915 -29.79 -3.96 -5.72
C ASN A 915 -30.01 -5.45 -5.47
N GLY A 916 -28.97 -6.18 -5.08
CA GLY A 916 -29.06 -7.59 -4.76
C GLY A 916 -29.93 -7.87 -3.53
N ALA A 917 -29.85 -7.02 -2.49
CA ALA A 917 -30.70 -7.14 -1.30
C ALA A 917 -32.19 -7.01 -1.66
N LEU A 918 -32.50 -6.10 -2.58
CA LEU A 918 -33.85 -5.82 -3.05
C LEU A 918 -34.34 -6.88 -4.04
N LEU A 919 -33.43 -7.48 -4.82
CA LEU A 919 -33.75 -8.59 -5.72
C LEU A 919 -34.30 -9.79 -4.94
N ALA A 920 -33.83 -10.01 -3.71
CA ALA A 920 -34.41 -11.00 -2.81
C ALA A 920 -35.90 -10.72 -2.54
N ASP A 921 -36.24 -9.44 -2.25
CA ASP A 921 -37.61 -8.97 -2.02
C ASP A 921 -38.48 -9.01 -3.29
N THR A 922 -37.93 -8.83 -4.49
CA THR A 922 -38.73 -8.86 -5.73
C THR A 922 -38.93 -10.27 -6.29
N TRP A 923 -38.02 -11.19 -6.00
CA TRP A 923 -38.09 -12.58 -6.45
C TRP A 923 -39.07 -13.41 -5.62
N ARG A 924 -39.21 -13.14 -4.32
CA ARG A 924 -40.15 -13.87 -3.45
C ARG A 924 -41.35 -13.01 -3.08
N SER A 925 -42.54 -13.52 -3.39
CA SER A 925 -43.82 -12.80 -3.25
C SER A 925 -44.34 -12.63 -1.81
N ALA A 926 -43.80 -13.35 -0.81
CA ALA A 926 -44.08 -13.10 0.61
C ALA A 926 -42.97 -13.67 1.53
N ASP A 927 -42.62 -12.89 2.56
CA ASP A 927 -41.76 -13.23 3.70
C ASP A 927 -40.29 -13.61 3.39
N VAL A 928 -39.55 -12.61 2.89
CA VAL A 928 -38.10 -12.71 2.68
C VAL A 928 -37.37 -12.61 4.00
N ARG A 929 -36.61 -13.66 4.33
CA ARG A 929 -35.81 -13.71 5.55
C ARG A 929 -34.66 -12.72 5.46
N ALA A 930 -34.22 -12.20 6.61
CA ALA A 930 -33.03 -11.33 6.68
C ALA A 930 -31.80 -11.99 6.04
N SER A 931 -31.66 -13.31 6.16
CA SER A 931 -30.59 -14.09 5.55
C SER A 931 -30.64 -14.11 4.02
N GLU A 932 -31.82 -14.11 3.40
CA GLU A 932 -31.97 -14.06 1.94
C GLU A 932 -31.63 -12.68 1.40
N ARG A 933 -32.07 -11.60 2.09
CA ARG A 933 -31.65 -10.24 1.75
C ARG A 933 -30.15 -10.08 1.86
N ALA A 934 -29.54 -10.61 2.93
CA ALA A 934 -28.10 -10.63 3.08
C ALA A 934 -27.42 -11.45 1.96
N GLY A 935 -28.02 -12.58 1.56
CA GLY A 935 -27.58 -13.39 0.44
C GLY A 935 -27.58 -12.63 -0.88
N GLY A 936 -28.70 -11.99 -1.19
CA GLY A 936 -28.84 -11.10 -2.34
C GLY A 936 -27.82 -9.95 -2.29
N ALA A 937 -27.66 -9.30 -1.13
CA ALA A 937 -26.70 -8.21 -0.96
C ALA A 937 -25.27 -8.65 -1.19
N LEU A 938 -24.87 -9.80 -0.65
CA LEU A 938 -23.52 -10.34 -0.80
C LEU A 938 -23.24 -10.76 -2.25
N ALA A 939 -24.21 -11.42 -2.90
CA ALA A 939 -24.12 -11.78 -4.31
C ALA A 939 -24.03 -10.54 -5.21
N GLY A 940 -24.86 -9.53 -4.92
CA GLY A 940 -24.80 -8.24 -5.59
C GLY A 940 -23.45 -7.54 -5.40
N ALA A 941 -22.97 -7.42 -4.16
CA ALA A 941 -21.72 -6.75 -3.83
C ALA A 941 -20.52 -7.31 -4.61
N THR A 942 -20.46 -8.64 -4.70
CA THR A 942 -19.38 -9.35 -5.37
C THR A 942 -19.48 -9.25 -6.90
N LEU A 943 -20.68 -9.30 -7.47
CA LEU A 943 -20.90 -9.00 -8.89
C LEU A 943 -20.50 -7.57 -9.23
N GLY A 944 -20.91 -6.59 -8.41
CA GLY A 944 -20.54 -5.19 -8.62
C GLY A 944 -19.03 -4.97 -8.53
N LEU A 945 -18.36 -5.64 -7.59
CA LEU A 945 -16.91 -5.62 -7.49
C LEU A 945 -16.26 -6.13 -8.79
N LEU A 946 -16.69 -7.30 -9.28
CA LEU A 946 -16.16 -7.90 -10.51
C LEU A 946 -16.45 -7.04 -11.74
N ALA A 947 -17.67 -6.50 -11.84
CA ALA A 947 -18.05 -5.59 -12.91
C ALA A 947 -17.17 -4.34 -12.89
N GLY A 948 -16.94 -3.74 -11.72
CA GLY A 948 -16.07 -2.56 -11.60
C GLY A 948 -14.63 -2.86 -11.97
N ALA A 949 -14.12 -4.02 -11.58
CA ALA A 949 -12.77 -4.47 -11.94
C ALA A 949 -12.60 -4.65 -13.46
N LEU A 950 -13.63 -5.14 -14.15
CA LEU A 950 -13.62 -5.35 -15.60
C LEU A 950 -13.86 -4.05 -16.38
N ILE A 951 -14.80 -3.23 -15.95
CA ILE A 951 -15.14 -1.95 -16.60
C ILE A 951 -13.98 -0.94 -16.46
N SER A 952 -13.20 -1.01 -15.38
CA SER A 952 -12.05 -0.11 -15.22
C SER A 952 -10.90 -0.38 -16.21
N GLN A 953 -10.88 -1.53 -16.90
CA GLN A 953 -9.79 -1.90 -17.79
C GLN A 953 -9.74 -1.10 -19.11
N PRO A 954 -10.85 -0.99 -19.87
CA PRO A 954 -10.84 -0.21 -21.12
C PRO A 954 -10.92 1.30 -20.90
N SER A 955 -11.42 1.77 -19.75
CA SER A 955 -11.69 3.20 -19.52
C SER A 955 -11.10 3.68 -18.20
N GLU A 956 -10.17 4.64 -18.27
CA GLU A 956 -9.81 5.46 -17.11
C GLU A 956 -10.98 6.40 -16.81
N MET A 957 -11.93 5.98 -15.96
CA MET A 957 -12.97 6.90 -15.48
C MET A 957 -12.36 7.88 -14.47
N PRO A 958 -12.44 9.20 -14.71
CA PRO A 958 -12.21 10.21 -13.69
C PRO A 958 -13.08 9.95 -12.45
N TYR A 959 -12.59 10.37 -11.28
CA TYR A 959 -13.37 10.28 -10.04
C TYR A 959 -14.72 11.01 -10.12
N GLY A 960 -14.77 12.12 -10.88
CA GLY A 960 -16.01 12.87 -11.10
C GLY A 960 -17.07 12.01 -11.77
N ASP A 961 -16.69 11.31 -12.83
CA ASP A 961 -17.56 10.46 -13.63
C ASP A 961 -18.10 9.28 -12.80
N SER A 962 -17.25 8.64 -11.99
CA SER A 962 -17.69 7.57 -11.07
C SER A 962 -18.64 8.09 -9.99
N GLY A 963 -18.44 9.32 -9.52
CA GLY A 963 -19.33 10.00 -8.57
C GLY A 963 -20.68 10.34 -9.20
N GLU A 964 -20.69 10.83 -10.44
CA GLU A 964 -21.92 11.12 -11.20
C GLU A 964 -22.72 9.86 -11.49
N MET A 965 -22.05 8.75 -11.82
CA MET A 965 -22.70 7.44 -11.91
C MET A 965 -23.34 7.04 -10.57
N ALA A 966 -22.62 7.17 -9.45
CA ALA A 966 -23.15 6.84 -8.12
C ALA A 966 -24.39 7.68 -7.78
N LEU A 967 -24.32 8.99 -8.02
CA LEU A 967 -25.41 9.92 -7.80
C LEU A 967 -26.62 9.61 -8.68
N SER A 968 -26.38 9.25 -9.94
CA SER A 968 -27.46 8.88 -10.88
C SER A 968 -28.22 7.64 -10.41
N LEU A 969 -27.52 6.62 -9.89
CA LEU A 969 -28.16 5.44 -9.30
C LEU A 969 -29.06 5.81 -8.11
N VAL A 970 -28.51 6.58 -7.16
CA VAL A 970 -29.27 7.02 -5.97
C VAL A 970 -30.49 7.83 -6.39
N ALA A 971 -30.34 8.74 -7.36
CA ALA A 971 -31.46 9.52 -7.87
C ALA A 971 -32.54 8.63 -8.49
N GLY A 972 -32.18 7.65 -9.31
CA GLY A 972 -33.18 6.76 -9.90
C GLY A 972 -33.85 5.83 -8.90
N ASP A 973 -33.10 5.30 -7.92
CA ASP A 973 -33.69 4.52 -6.84
C ASP A 973 -34.71 5.37 -6.07
N MET A 974 -34.34 6.60 -5.69
CA MET A 974 -35.26 7.52 -5.02
C MET A 974 -36.47 7.88 -5.88
N LEU A 975 -36.29 8.05 -7.20
CA LEU A 975 -37.38 8.35 -8.13
C LEU A 975 -38.34 7.17 -8.24
N GLY A 976 -37.83 5.95 -8.45
CA GLY A 976 -38.65 4.76 -8.57
C GLY A 976 -39.36 4.38 -7.26
N ALA A 977 -38.69 4.54 -6.11
CA ALA A 977 -39.29 4.38 -4.79
C ALA A 977 -40.38 5.43 -4.54
N GLY A 978 -40.10 6.68 -4.86
CA GLY A 978 -41.03 7.80 -4.71
C GLY A 978 -42.31 7.59 -5.52
N ILE A 979 -42.18 7.22 -6.81
CA ILE A 979 -43.31 6.89 -7.67
C ILE A 979 -44.10 5.70 -7.11
N GLY A 980 -43.42 4.61 -6.73
CA GLY A 980 -44.10 3.42 -6.22
C GLY A 980 -44.87 3.65 -4.92
N LEU A 981 -44.33 4.46 -4.01
CA LEU A 981 -44.97 4.86 -2.76
C LEU A 981 -46.13 5.84 -2.98
N LEU A 982 -45.99 6.83 -3.85
CA LEU A 982 -47.06 7.79 -4.19
C LEU A 982 -48.21 7.14 -4.94
N ALA A 983 -47.92 6.20 -5.84
CA ALA A 983 -48.92 5.41 -6.54
C ALA A 983 -49.55 4.32 -5.64
N ASN A 984 -49.17 4.25 -4.36
CA ASN A 984 -49.62 3.27 -3.38
C ASN A 984 -49.57 1.83 -3.93
N THR A 985 -48.51 1.53 -4.68
CA THR A 985 -48.34 0.19 -5.24
C THR A 985 -47.94 -0.80 -4.15
N SER A 986 -48.20 -2.08 -4.37
CA SER A 986 -47.71 -3.11 -3.46
C SER A 986 -46.19 -2.99 -3.29
N ARG A 987 -45.67 -3.29 -2.09
CA ARG A 987 -44.22 -3.22 -1.80
C ARG A 987 -43.34 -3.87 -2.88
N PRO A 988 -43.67 -5.06 -3.45
CA PRO A 988 -42.90 -5.65 -4.54
C PRO A 988 -42.87 -4.77 -5.81
N ASN A 989 -43.97 -4.11 -6.14
CA ASN A 989 -44.04 -3.22 -7.30
C ASN A 989 -43.26 -1.93 -7.07
N THR A 990 -43.32 -1.34 -5.87
CA THR A 990 -42.46 -0.20 -5.48
C THR A 990 -40.98 -0.56 -5.61
N LEU A 991 -40.59 -1.75 -5.16
CA LEU A 991 -39.21 -2.22 -5.25
C LEU A 991 -38.78 -2.49 -6.70
N ARG A 992 -39.65 -3.04 -7.55
CA ARG A 992 -39.39 -3.21 -8.98
C ARG A 992 -39.23 -1.88 -9.69
N LEU A 993 -40.06 -0.88 -9.37
CA LEU A 993 -39.93 0.48 -9.89
C LEU A 993 -38.63 1.13 -9.44
N MET A 994 -38.30 1.03 -8.14
CA MET A 994 -37.03 1.50 -7.58
C MET A 994 -35.83 0.92 -8.35
N GLN A 995 -35.74 -0.41 -8.47
CA GLN A 995 -34.65 -1.07 -9.17
C GLN A 995 -34.61 -0.74 -10.67
N GLY A 996 -35.76 -0.77 -11.34
CA GLY A 996 -35.85 -0.53 -12.78
C GLY A 996 -35.40 0.88 -13.15
N VAL A 997 -35.86 1.88 -12.39
CA VAL A 997 -35.50 3.28 -12.60
C VAL A 997 -34.06 3.55 -12.14
N GLY A 998 -33.64 3.01 -10.99
CA GLY A 998 -32.27 3.09 -10.49
C GLY A 998 -31.26 2.54 -11.49
N LEU A 999 -31.50 1.36 -12.05
CA LEU A 999 -30.61 0.78 -13.06
C LEU A 999 -30.60 1.58 -14.36
N ALA A 1000 -31.76 2.03 -14.84
CA ALA A 1000 -31.86 2.83 -16.06
C ALA A 1000 -31.12 4.17 -15.95
N THR A 1001 -31.29 4.87 -14.82
CA THR A 1001 -30.59 6.12 -14.53
C THR A 1001 -29.11 5.92 -14.28
N TRP A 1002 -28.69 4.81 -13.66
CA TRP A 1002 -27.28 4.49 -13.50
C TRP A 1002 -26.59 4.26 -14.86
N ILE A 1003 -27.23 3.50 -15.76
CA ILE A 1003 -26.73 3.32 -17.14
C ILE A 1003 -26.70 4.66 -17.87
N GLY A 1004 -27.77 5.45 -17.78
CA GLY A 1004 -27.83 6.80 -18.38
C GLY A 1004 -26.73 7.73 -17.84
N GLY A 1005 -26.49 7.70 -16.53
CA GLY A 1005 -25.44 8.44 -15.84
C GLY A 1005 -24.04 8.01 -16.30
N GLY A 1006 -23.81 6.71 -16.48
CA GLY A 1006 -22.53 6.19 -17.01
C GLY A 1006 -22.27 6.57 -18.47
N LEU A 1007 -23.31 6.61 -19.29
CA LEU A 1007 -23.22 7.09 -20.67
C LEU A 1007 -23.01 8.61 -20.75
N ARG A 1008 -23.57 9.36 -19.80
CA ARG A 1008 -23.47 10.82 -19.72
C ARG A 1008 -22.16 11.29 -19.09
N ALA A 1009 -21.64 10.57 -18.09
CA ALA A 1009 -20.52 11.00 -17.25
C ALA A 1009 -19.25 11.42 -18.03
N PRO A 1010 -18.84 10.77 -19.13
CA PRO A 1010 -17.70 11.23 -19.93
C PRO A 1010 -17.91 12.60 -20.61
N HIS A 1011 -19.16 13.04 -20.73
CA HIS A 1011 -19.57 14.28 -21.37
C HIS A 1011 -19.79 15.42 -20.38
N THR A 1012 -19.57 15.16 -19.09
CA THR A 1012 -19.87 16.09 -18.00
C THR A 1012 -18.64 16.31 -17.13
N ARG A 1013 -18.62 17.43 -16.39
CA ARG A 1013 -17.49 17.76 -15.51
C ARG A 1013 -18.02 17.94 -14.11
N TYR A 1014 -18.03 16.85 -13.34
CA TYR A 1014 -18.47 16.88 -11.96
C TYR A 1014 -17.32 17.32 -11.04
N SER A 1015 -17.47 18.48 -10.40
CA SER A 1015 -16.56 19.07 -9.44
C SER A 1015 -17.03 18.83 -8.00
N ALA A 1016 -16.14 18.96 -7.01
CA ALA A 1016 -16.53 18.87 -5.60
C ALA A 1016 -17.49 19.99 -5.15
N ARG A 1017 -17.57 21.11 -5.88
CA ARG A 1017 -18.53 22.19 -5.60
C ARG A 1017 -19.95 21.77 -5.95
N ASP A 1018 -20.07 20.99 -7.02
CA ASP A 1018 -21.32 20.52 -7.59
C ASP A 1018 -22.04 19.58 -6.61
N VAL A 1019 -21.28 18.88 -5.76
CA VAL A 1019 -21.79 18.05 -4.67
C VAL A 1019 -22.59 18.86 -3.65
N LEU A 1020 -22.11 20.05 -3.27
CA LEU A 1020 -22.80 20.89 -2.27
C LEU A 1020 -24.11 21.44 -2.81
N LEU A 1021 -24.09 21.98 -4.03
CA LEU A 1021 -25.28 22.47 -4.72
C LEU A 1021 -26.32 21.36 -4.90
N THR A 1022 -25.85 20.17 -5.30
CA THR A 1022 -26.71 19.00 -5.45
C THR A 1022 -27.30 18.58 -4.12
N ALA A 1023 -26.54 18.59 -3.02
CA ALA A 1023 -27.06 18.27 -1.69
C ALA A 1023 -28.15 19.27 -1.23
N GLN A 1024 -27.97 20.57 -1.51
CA GLN A 1024 -28.97 21.59 -1.20
C GLN A 1024 -30.26 21.39 -2.00
N LEU A 1025 -30.14 21.14 -3.31
CA LEU A 1025 -31.30 20.89 -4.17
C LEU A 1025 -32.00 19.58 -3.84
N VAL A 1026 -31.27 18.55 -3.42
CA VAL A 1026 -31.84 17.30 -2.87
C VAL A 1026 -32.66 17.60 -1.61
N ALA A 1027 -32.14 18.38 -0.67
CA ALA A 1027 -32.84 18.71 0.56
C ALA A 1027 -34.11 19.55 0.30
N GLY A 1028 -34.00 20.59 -0.53
CA GLY A 1028 -35.15 21.42 -0.93
C GLY A 1028 -36.17 20.61 -1.73
N GLY A 1029 -35.70 19.76 -2.64
CA GLY A 1029 -36.53 18.81 -3.38
C GLY A 1029 -37.28 17.87 -2.45
N ALA A 1030 -36.62 17.29 -1.44
CA ALA A 1030 -37.25 16.39 -0.48
C ALA A 1030 -38.37 17.08 0.32
N ALA A 1031 -38.12 18.30 0.79
CA ALA A 1031 -39.11 19.10 1.50
C ALA A 1031 -40.32 19.42 0.60
N ASN A 1032 -40.06 19.91 -0.60
CA ASN A 1032 -41.11 20.24 -1.57
C ASN A 1032 -41.90 19.01 -2.02
N GLY A 1033 -41.24 17.87 -2.20
CA GLY A 1033 -41.88 16.60 -2.55
C GLY A 1033 -42.81 16.08 -1.46
N ALA A 1034 -42.44 16.23 -0.19
CA ALA A 1034 -43.31 15.89 0.94
C ALA A 1034 -44.57 16.78 0.96
N LEU A 1035 -44.40 18.09 0.74
CA LEU A 1035 -45.51 19.06 0.65
C LEU A 1035 -46.40 18.81 -0.59
N LEU A 1036 -45.80 18.37 -1.70
CA LEU A 1036 -46.50 17.97 -2.91
C LEU A 1036 -47.41 16.76 -2.66
N ALA A 1037 -46.99 15.80 -1.82
CA ALA A 1037 -47.87 14.70 -1.45
C ALA A 1037 -49.10 15.19 -0.68
N ASP A 1038 -48.94 16.17 0.22
CA ASP A 1038 -50.05 16.77 0.99
C ASP A 1038 -51.00 17.59 0.11
N THR A 1039 -50.49 18.27 -0.93
CA THR A 1039 -51.32 19.10 -1.83
C THR A 1039 -51.94 18.32 -3.00
N TRP A 1040 -51.22 17.35 -3.57
CA TRP A 1040 -51.69 16.57 -4.70
C TRP A 1040 -52.75 15.54 -4.31
N LEU A 1041 -52.70 15.06 -3.07
CA LEU A 1041 -53.72 14.19 -2.48
C LEU A 1041 -54.72 14.98 -1.65
N ALA A 1042 -55.01 16.26 -1.96
CA ALA A 1042 -55.85 17.14 -1.13
C ALA A 1042 -57.22 16.55 -0.73
N ASP A 1043 -57.74 15.59 -1.51
CA ASP A 1043 -58.99 14.88 -1.21
C ASP A 1043 -58.90 13.92 -0.01
N ARG A 1044 -57.69 13.60 0.51
CA ARG A 1044 -57.47 12.79 1.71
C ARG A 1044 -56.14 13.10 2.42
N THR A 1045 -56.06 12.80 3.72
CA THR A 1045 -54.78 12.90 4.43
C THR A 1045 -53.79 11.84 3.91
N PRO A 1046 -52.60 12.21 3.40
CA PRO A 1046 -51.67 11.22 2.90
C PRO A 1046 -51.13 10.37 4.04
N SER A 1047 -51.00 9.07 3.78
CA SER A 1047 -50.32 8.13 4.65
C SER A 1047 -48.84 8.52 4.81
N GLY A 1048 -48.21 8.08 5.90
CA GLY A 1048 -46.78 8.33 6.12
C GLY A 1048 -45.90 7.79 4.99
N SER A 1049 -46.30 6.69 4.35
CA SER A 1049 -45.64 6.12 3.16
C SER A 1049 -45.78 7.02 1.93
N GLU A 1050 -46.94 7.63 1.70
CA GLU A 1050 -47.15 8.55 0.56
C GLU A 1050 -46.34 9.84 0.73
N ARG A 1051 -46.27 10.41 1.95
CA ARG A 1051 -45.39 11.56 2.23
C ARG A 1051 -43.92 11.20 2.09
N GLY A 1052 -43.53 10.01 2.55
CA GLY A 1052 -42.20 9.46 2.32
C GLY A 1052 -41.90 9.32 0.83
N GLY A 1053 -42.87 8.85 0.05
CA GLY A 1053 -42.80 8.74 -1.41
C GLY A 1053 -42.63 10.09 -2.09
N GLY A 1054 -43.42 11.09 -1.69
CA GLY A 1054 -43.28 12.48 -2.11
C GLY A 1054 -41.88 13.02 -1.83
N ALA A 1055 -41.38 12.84 -0.60
CA ALA A 1055 -40.04 13.27 -0.23
C ALA A 1055 -38.94 12.60 -1.06
N MET A 1056 -39.03 11.30 -1.30
CA MET A 1056 -38.06 10.58 -2.13
C MET A 1056 -38.10 11.04 -3.60
N LEU A 1057 -39.29 11.22 -4.17
CA LEU A 1057 -39.45 11.74 -5.53
C LEU A 1057 -38.87 13.15 -5.65
N GLY A 1058 -39.19 14.03 -4.71
CA GLY A 1058 -38.69 15.39 -4.70
C GLY A 1058 -37.17 15.45 -4.53
N ALA A 1059 -36.60 14.63 -3.64
CA ALA A 1059 -35.16 14.50 -3.48
C ALA A 1059 -34.47 14.04 -4.76
N ALA A 1060 -35.05 13.05 -5.46
CA ALA A 1060 -34.53 12.57 -6.74
C ALA A 1060 -34.53 13.67 -7.81
N LEU A 1061 -35.62 14.43 -7.93
CA LEU A 1061 -35.72 15.57 -8.84
C LEU A 1061 -34.71 16.67 -8.48
N GLY A 1062 -34.52 16.94 -7.18
CA GLY A 1062 -33.49 17.83 -6.68
C GLY A 1062 -32.08 17.39 -7.06
N LEU A 1063 -31.80 16.08 -7.03
CA LEU A 1063 -30.52 15.49 -7.43
C LEU A 1063 -30.27 15.67 -8.92
N VAL A 1064 -31.27 15.38 -9.75
CA VAL A 1064 -31.21 15.56 -11.22
C VAL A 1064 -31.06 17.04 -11.57
N ALA A 1065 -31.82 17.92 -10.94
CA ALA A 1065 -31.74 19.36 -11.14
C ALA A 1065 -30.37 19.90 -10.71
N GLY A 1066 -29.85 19.48 -9.55
CA GLY A 1066 -28.52 19.90 -9.09
C GLY A 1066 -27.39 19.43 -9.99
N SER A 1067 -27.48 18.20 -10.49
CA SER A 1067 -26.54 17.67 -11.48
C SER A 1067 -26.62 18.45 -12.80
N PHE A 1068 -27.82 18.84 -13.23
CA PHE A 1068 -28.00 19.62 -14.46
C PHE A 1068 -27.50 21.07 -14.31
N VAL A 1069 -27.89 21.75 -13.24
CA VAL A 1069 -27.53 23.14 -12.95
C VAL A 1069 -26.03 23.27 -12.75
N SER A 1070 -25.41 22.36 -11.99
CA SER A 1070 -23.95 22.40 -11.77
C SER A 1070 -23.14 22.28 -13.07
N GLN A 1071 -23.66 21.57 -14.07
CA GLN A 1071 -22.98 21.44 -15.37
C GLN A 1071 -23.11 22.68 -16.25
N HIS A 1072 -24.15 23.49 -16.07
CA HIS A 1072 -24.43 24.67 -16.92
C HIS A 1072 -24.12 26.00 -16.22
N SER A 1073 -23.85 25.99 -14.92
CA SER A 1073 -23.58 27.21 -14.15
C SER A 1073 -22.13 27.26 -13.68
N GLU A 1074 -21.40 28.31 -14.08
CA GLU A 1074 -20.14 28.69 -13.42
C GLU A 1074 -20.43 29.47 -12.14
N MET A 1075 -21.22 28.91 -11.22
CA MET A 1075 -21.61 29.61 -9.99
C MET A 1075 -20.41 29.83 -9.06
N HIS A 1076 -20.22 31.07 -8.60
CA HIS A 1076 -19.25 31.38 -7.55
C HIS A 1076 -19.79 30.98 -6.17
N TYR A 1077 -18.89 30.75 -5.20
CA TYR A 1077 -19.25 30.28 -3.85
C TYR A 1077 -20.21 31.23 -3.12
N ALA A 1078 -20.16 32.53 -3.42
CA ALA A 1078 -21.07 33.52 -2.88
C ALA A 1078 -22.51 33.27 -3.35
N ASP A 1079 -22.67 33.02 -4.66
CA ASP A 1079 -23.96 32.78 -5.30
C ASP A 1079 -24.66 31.53 -4.76
N SER A 1080 -23.89 30.48 -4.42
CA SER A 1080 -24.46 29.26 -3.80
C SER A 1080 -25.03 29.48 -2.39
N GLY A 1081 -24.49 30.46 -1.66
CA GLY A 1081 -25.02 30.85 -0.35
C GLY A 1081 -26.32 31.65 -0.47
N GLU A 1082 -26.38 32.57 -1.44
CA GLU A 1082 -27.59 33.35 -1.74
C GLU A 1082 -28.72 32.46 -2.28
N MET A 1083 -28.41 31.55 -3.22
CA MET A 1083 -29.40 30.60 -3.74
C MET A 1083 -29.96 29.68 -2.65
N ALA A 1084 -29.13 29.23 -1.70
CA ALA A 1084 -29.59 28.43 -0.57
C ALA A 1084 -30.54 29.20 0.36
N LEU A 1085 -30.26 30.48 0.60
CA LEU A 1085 -31.15 31.36 1.36
C LEU A 1085 -32.47 31.62 0.62
N SER A 1086 -32.44 31.77 -0.71
CA SER A 1086 -33.63 31.93 -1.55
C SER A 1086 -34.47 30.66 -1.73
N LEU A 1087 -33.92 29.47 -1.47
CA LEU A 1087 -34.64 28.19 -1.55
C LEU A 1087 -35.29 27.81 -0.21
N VAL A 1088 -34.77 28.36 0.89
CA VAL A 1088 -35.32 28.23 2.24
C VAL A 1088 -36.41 29.28 2.50
N ALA A 1089 -36.27 30.47 1.93
CA ALA A 1089 -37.31 31.49 1.86
C ALA A 1089 -38.41 31.09 0.87
#